data_AF-A0A2K4G597-F1
#
_entry.id   AF-A0A2K4G597-F1
#
_cell.length_a   1.000
_cell.length_b   1.000
_cell.length_c   1.000
_cell.angle_alpha   90.00
_cell.angle_beta   90.00
_cell.angle_gamma   90.00
#
_symmetry.space_group_name_H-M   'P 1'
#
loop_
_entity.id
_entity.type
_entity.pdbx_description
1 polymer ?
#
loop_
_entity_poly.entity_id
_entity_poly.type
_entity_poly.pdbx_seq_one_letter_code
_entity_poly.pdbx_strand_id
1 'polypeptide(L)'
;MDENRNPNDASMRSGVAAPLMSHEFLSADDAARYAHEQVGKRRDREFVAMIIKLNNQRFAVTEPAEAETDAAKAPPLFPVDGMGRSIDPSNYQLHSLFYSHRALSTLDVTKVQELKWSRTDAIVSLQMFSVYELFHIVVQGTPVYLSGADESLLWFEPDSSHWQQFLSRLGTVSHPGPLARGVEDGSVLPGELVKQVAAAGELRIVIDNALWGNRGKVTDAWAPFPEPAEWRRPIQVAYGAIFSSADEAAHDRFSRGTGQNESEQTWFGFILKQQGKEEYIATELVAAGFGRDKLFARQSLFPRTREGLIYVYPESFQRHSYFYARQRVTQTWRPNRLWLAKHFIVPADLYVVVDDSKRPPVIEGPESIPTYIATQDGALLKYVARKSTKLFDDRTPNMGLEDIQSNLASEKLTQADFVRVVANSGELRVLHPNVCWDRKGLVDAQWAPAQNIERRRLGPVFPTQDDAALYARTNLPATTDSVFGGLILKRTDGMFVATEPVIAPQEDFDVNWIFPDESISAGLFPAGCSIVARYRSRHAREVPVLLSPSNKQLYLNMLSVDTVYTAFKRGSTLLDEYLFGPDGSVIRYRSGTWDRLRADLANALNDFKKLPPDLDSAWIKQRIHEGELKPSEWVDSLAKNGYLQVVAGSPVWGRPRAVSRFGVPSPERATHTYDQAGSEPLYGPVFTQNFDAGRYIHEQAGSRASQSFGFVLHREPHKVFFASLPIEVQQSKLAYDRVFPDGLVPQGYVVESLYLCAAQAPTASSDTVTQHFFSPMDVHLALARAHSNQGYLPVWFSCADGALLRFEMEYYDPAQAAFKPNPFASLEQANTDLRSIRLGTFSLQDYIRRMAMAGTLEVVVPSAFWGMGRIEHDWQPRQTGVAEQEIWGWRPHLPMGPIFHHADDAARYIQRRAGSAYEQSEVYKSAIVGKPDANSYCGVEPRVWRSDDNEVSERIFRTLSDPSTNRRNKPPVFPAGYELMASHHLYHSDATTLATDAEKIYASFVSPGQMYLYTHALQGKGFNIRAYYYSTPHGALLKYVPTYSTDEKTLLMTRQAEFVDGLWHTRLSTADFISRLANIGELRVLTAAHYWNQTGRLGSNWKGDRQQIPLAPVRFHRDEL
;
A
#
# COMPACT_ATOMS: atom_id res chain seq x y z
N MET A 1 23.17 -48.53 4.31
CA MET A 1 24.33 -49.13 3.63
C MET A 1 23.85 -49.90 2.41
N ASP A 2 23.81 -49.39 1.19
CA ASP A 2 23.58 -48.04 0.68
C ASP A 2 23.40 -48.26 -0.83
N GLU A 3 22.15 -48.41 -1.26
CA GLU A 3 21.75 -48.16 -2.64
C GLU A 3 21.08 -46.78 -2.66
N ASN A 4 21.88 -45.74 -2.95
CA ASN A 4 21.35 -44.44 -3.34
C ASN A 4 22.48 -43.59 -3.93
N ARG A 5 22.62 -43.61 -5.26
CA ARG A 5 23.14 -42.47 -6.02
C ARG A 5 22.25 -42.22 -7.23
N ASN A 6 21.36 -41.24 -7.02
CA ASN A 6 20.52 -40.59 -8.01
C ASN A 6 21.37 -40.02 -9.17
N PRO A 7 20.93 -40.12 -10.44
CA PRO A 7 21.64 -39.57 -11.61
C PRO A 7 21.46 -38.04 -11.79
N ASN A 8 21.24 -37.28 -10.71
CA ASN A 8 20.92 -35.85 -10.80
C ASN A 8 22.12 -34.89 -10.68
N ASP A 9 23.36 -35.38 -10.65
CA ASP A 9 24.52 -34.53 -10.35
C ASP A 9 25.29 -34.01 -11.58
N ALA A 10 24.64 -33.95 -12.75
CA ALA A 10 25.24 -33.43 -13.99
C ALA A 10 24.50 -32.22 -14.62
N SER A 11 23.60 -31.54 -13.89
CA SER A 11 22.83 -30.38 -14.42
C SER A 11 23.09 -29.03 -13.75
N MET A 12 24.19 -28.85 -13.01
CA MET A 12 24.61 -27.52 -12.53
C MET A 12 25.61 -26.86 -13.47
N ARG A 13 25.14 -26.51 -14.68
CA ARG A 13 25.65 -25.38 -15.47
C ARG A 13 24.44 -24.56 -15.91
N SER A 14 24.31 -23.37 -15.32
CA SER A 14 23.34 -22.28 -15.60
C SER A 14 22.36 -22.54 -16.75
N GLY A 15 21.23 -23.18 -16.47
CA GLY A 15 20.08 -23.17 -17.38
C GLY A 15 19.31 -21.86 -17.21
N VAL A 16 19.48 -20.92 -18.13
CA VAL A 16 18.57 -19.77 -18.27
C VAL A 16 17.21 -20.34 -18.69
N ALA A 17 16.17 -20.18 -17.86
CA ALA A 17 14.81 -20.57 -18.22
C ALA A 17 14.35 -19.76 -19.45
N ALA A 18 13.60 -20.39 -20.36
CA ALA A 18 13.07 -19.71 -21.54
C ALA A 18 12.25 -18.46 -21.13
N PRO A 19 12.38 -17.32 -21.84
CA PRO A 19 11.69 -16.09 -21.48
C PRO A 19 10.17 -16.28 -21.56
N LEU A 20 9.45 -15.68 -20.61
CA LEU A 20 7.99 -15.63 -20.63
C LEU A 20 7.55 -14.82 -21.86
N MET A 21 6.58 -15.35 -22.62
CA MET A 21 6.06 -14.73 -23.84
C MET A 21 4.71 -14.07 -23.55
N SER A 22 4.46 -12.94 -24.21
CA SER A 22 3.16 -12.28 -24.21
C SER A 22 2.08 -13.13 -24.90
N HIS A 23 0.82 -12.69 -24.78
CA HIS A 23 -0.24 -13.10 -25.70
C HIS A 23 0.08 -12.72 -27.16
N GLU A 24 -0.69 -13.27 -28.11
CA GLU A 24 -0.53 -13.01 -29.55
C GLU A 24 -1.16 -11.67 -29.97
N PHE A 25 -0.57 -11.01 -30.96
CA PHE A 25 -0.97 -9.73 -31.53
C PHE A 25 -1.13 -9.81 -33.05
N LEU A 26 -1.95 -8.90 -33.61
CA LEU A 26 -2.16 -8.81 -35.05
C LEU A 26 -0.97 -8.22 -35.81
N SER A 27 -0.21 -7.32 -35.17
CA SER A 27 0.92 -6.64 -35.80
C SER A 27 2.12 -6.53 -34.86
N ALA A 28 3.31 -6.38 -35.43
CA ALA A 28 4.52 -6.09 -34.67
C ALA A 28 4.43 -4.76 -33.91
N ASP A 29 3.75 -3.75 -34.47
CA ASP A 29 3.53 -2.46 -33.80
C ASP A 29 2.70 -2.62 -32.52
N ASP A 30 1.69 -3.50 -32.53
CA ASP A 30 0.86 -3.76 -31.34
C ASP A 30 1.64 -4.54 -30.26
N ALA A 31 2.49 -5.49 -30.66
CA ALA A 31 3.40 -6.18 -29.75
C ALA A 31 4.44 -5.21 -29.16
N ALA A 32 4.99 -4.29 -29.95
CA ALA A 32 5.90 -3.24 -29.50
C ALA A 32 5.23 -2.26 -28.52
N ARG A 33 3.98 -1.87 -28.78
CA ARG A 33 3.17 -1.05 -27.86
C ARG A 33 2.93 -1.76 -26.55
N TYR A 34 2.65 -3.07 -26.56
CA TYR A 34 2.53 -3.84 -25.32
C TYR A 34 3.84 -3.82 -24.53
N ALA A 35 4.99 -4.09 -25.17
CA ALA A 35 6.28 -4.01 -24.49
C ALA A 35 6.57 -2.61 -23.94
N HIS A 36 6.22 -1.56 -24.70
CA HIS A 36 6.29 -0.17 -24.28
C HIS A 36 5.43 0.11 -23.03
N GLU A 37 4.19 -0.40 -22.98
CA GLU A 37 3.30 -0.31 -21.82
C GLU A 37 3.88 -1.06 -20.59
N GLN A 38 4.53 -2.22 -20.79
CA GLN A 38 5.16 -2.98 -19.71
C GLN A 38 6.40 -2.28 -19.12
N VAL A 39 7.17 -1.57 -19.95
CA VAL A 39 8.24 -0.67 -19.48
C VAL A 39 7.61 0.52 -18.75
N GLY A 40 6.69 1.22 -19.41
CA GLY A 40 5.95 2.36 -18.87
C GLY A 40 6.87 3.38 -18.18
N LYS A 41 6.67 3.52 -16.86
CA LYS A 41 7.40 4.45 -15.99
C LYS A 41 8.65 3.85 -15.33
N ARG A 42 8.94 2.55 -15.53
CA ARG A 42 10.15 1.87 -15.05
C ARG A 42 11.31 2.25 -15.97
N ARG A 43 11.94 3.40 -15.70
CA ARG A 43 13.00 3.99 -16.55
C ARG A 43 14.25 4.38 -15.77
N ASP A 44 14.48 3.71 -14.65
CA ASP A 44 15.74 3.69 -13.90
C ASP A 44 16.81 2.85 -14.60
N ARG A 45 16.39 1.93 -15.47
CA ARG A 45 17.22 1.02 -16.26
C ARG A 45 16.71 0.91 -17.70
N GLU A 46 17.49 0.25 -18.53
CA GLU A 46 17.13 -0.05 -19.93
C GLU A 46 16.52 -1.45 -20.02
N PHE A 47 15.65 -1.65 -20.99
CA PHE A 47 14.99 -2.94 -21.23
C PHE A 47 15.13 -3.34 -22.69
N VAL A 48 15.23 -4.64 -22.92
CA VAL A 48 15.28 -5.24 -24.25
C VAL A 48 14.22 -6.32 -24.35
N ALA A 49 13.55 -6.38 -25.50
CA ALA A 49 12.64 -7.47 -25.84
C ALA A 49 12.79 -7.88 -27.31
N MET A 50 12.40 -9.11 -27.62
CA MET A 50 12.33 -9.63 -28.99
C MET A 50 10.88 -9.74 -29.42
N ILE A 51 10.57 -9.14 -30.57
CA ILE A 51 9.29 -9.32 -31.24
C ILE A 51 9.45 -10.44 -32.26
N ILE A 52 8.63 -11.45 -32.10
CA ILE A 52 8.70 -12.70 -32.83
C ILE A 52 7.46 -12.83 -33.69
N LYS A 53 7.66 -13.28 -34.93
CA LYS A 53 6.61 -13.71 -35.83
C LYS A 53 6.40 -15.22 -35.69
N LEU A 54 5.16 -15.59 -35.41
CA LEU A 54 4.70 -16.96 -35.23
C LEU A 54 4.32 -17.58 -36.58
N ASN A 55 4.27 -18.91 -36.65
CA ASN A 55 3.91 -19.66 -37.86
C ASN A 55 2.52 -19.29 -38.42
N ASN A 56 1.59 -18.90 -37.54
CA ASN A 56 0.25 -18.43 -37.87
C ASN A 56 0.21 -16.96 -38.36
N GLN A 57 1.37 -16.35 -38.65
CA GLN A 57 1.53 -14.94 -39.04
C GLN A 57 1.14 -13.93 -37.95
N ARG A 58 0.96 -14.36 -36.70
CA ARG A 58 0.78 -13.48 -35.54
C ARG A 58 2.11 -13.05 -34.95
N PHE A 59 2.06 -12.07 -34.06
CA PHE A 59 3.23 -11.54 -33.38
C PHE A 59 3.13 -11.77 -31.88
N ALA A 60 4.25 -12.06 -31.24
CA ALA A 60 4.38 -12.09 -29.78
C ALA A 60 5.66 -11.37 -29.38
N VAL A 61 5.73 -10.90 -28.14
CA VAL A 61 6.92 -10.26 -27.60
C VAL A 61 7.35 -10.96 -26.32
N THR A 62 8.65 -11.12 -26.13
CA THR A 62 9.20 -11.57 -24.85
C THR A 62 8.92 -10.52 -23.77
N GLU A 63 8.70 -10.94 -22.53
CA GLU A 63 8.66 -9.99 -21.41
C GLU A 63 9.94 -9.12 -21.42
N PRO A 64 9.84 -7.77 -21.30
CA PRO A 64 10.99 -6.90 -21.32
C PRO A 64 12.01 -7.28 -20.24
N ALA A 65 13.18 -7.71 -20.67
CA ALA A 65 14.27 -8.09 -19.79
C ALA A 65 15.17 -6.87 -19.55
N GLU A 66 15.74 -6.78 -18.36
CA GLU A 66 16.68 -5.71 -18.04
C GLU A 66 17.95 -5.85 -18.88
N ALA A 67 18.26 -4.82 -19.65
CA ALA A 67 19.61 -4.63 -20.15
C ALA A 67 20.48 -4.12 -19.00
N GLU A 68 21.76 -4.50 -18.97
CA GLU A 68 22.71 -3.93 -18.00
C GLU A 68 22.96 -2.42 -18.31
N THR A 69 24.20 -1.95 -18.26
CA THR A 69 24.52 -0.54 -18.52
C THR A 69 24.39 -0.11 -19.99
N ASP A 70 24.10 -1.04 -20.90
CA ASP A 70 24.03 -0.81 -22.35
C ASP A 70 23.11 -1.84 -23.01
N ALA A 71 22.00 -1.38 -23.59
CA ALA A 71 21.02 -2.21 -24.31
C ALA A 71 21.62 -3.11 -25.40
N ALA A 72 22.76 -2.73 -25.99
CA ALA A 72 23.45 -3.54 -26.99
C ALA A 72 24.52 -4.49 -26.42
N LYS A 73 24.71 -4.51 -25.09
CA LYS A 73 25.44 -5.54 -24.34
C LYS A 73 24.51 -6.48 -23.57
N ALA A 74 23.20 -6.40 -23.82
CA ALA A 74 22.21 -7.22 -23.15
C ALA A 74 22.55 -8.72 -23.26
N PRO A 75 22.34 -9.51 -22.18
CA PRO A 75 22.53 -10.96 -22.24
C PRO A 75 21.62 -11.56 -23.33
N PRO A 76 22.03 -12.70 -23.93
CA PRO A 76 21.21 -13.37 -24.94
C PRO A 76 19.85 -13.73 -24.30
N LEU A 77 18.75 -13.23 -24.91
CA LEU A 77 17.38 -13.41 -24.40
C LEU A 77 16.90 -14.87 -24.48
N PHE A 78 17.60 -15.71 -25.25
CA PHE A 78 17.43 -17.17 -25.32
C PHE A 78 18.67 -17.91 -24.84
N PRO A 79 18.54 -19.16 -24.36
CA PRO A 79 19.68 -20.00 -24.00
C PRO A 79 20.66 -20.10 -25.16
N VAL A 80 21.96 -20.05 -24.89
CA VAL A 80 23.00 -20.22 -25.92
C VAL A 80 23.57 -21.63 -25.92
N ASP A 81 23.97 -22.12 -27.09
CA ASP A 81 24.66 -23.39 -27.24
C ASP A 81 26.09 -23.34 -26.69
N GLY A 82 26.80 -24.48 -26.71
CA GLY A 82 28.21 -24.57 -26.29
C GLY A 82 29.19 -23.72 -27.11
N MET A 83 28.74 -23.07 -28.20
CA MET A 83 29.50 -22.11 -29.00
C MET A 83 29.04 -20.67 -28.81
N GLY A 84 28.13 -20.40 -27.87
CA GLY A 84 27.59 -19.07 -27.59
C GLY A 84 26.54 -18.57 -28.59
N ARG A 85 25.95 -19.46 -29.41
CA ARG A 85 24.89 -19.09 -30.37
C ARG A 85 23.52 -19.28 -29.73
N SER A 86 22.60 -18.34 -29.95
CA SER A 86 21.20 -18.45 -29.49
C SER A 86 20.58 -19.78 -29.95
N ILE A 87 20.03 -20.55 -29.01
CA ILE A 87 19.19 -21.72 -29.26
C ILE A 87 17.79 -21.18 -29.51
N ASP A 88 17.52 -20.80 -30.75
CA ASP A 88 16.19 -20.34 -31.15
C ASP A 88 15.22 -21.53 -31.10
N PRO A 89 14.06 -21.42 -30.43
CA PRO A 89 13.03 -22.45 -30.52
C PRO A 89 12.66 -22.63 -31.99
N SER A 90 12.61 -23.87 -32.48
CA SER A 90 12.45 -24.22 -33.91
C SER A 90 11.16 -23.72 -34.60
N ASN A 91 10.34 -22.93 -33.91
CA ASN A 91 9.00 -22.49 -34.32
C ASN A 91 8.83 -20.96 -34.37
N TYR A 92 9.89 -20.17 -34.16
CA TYR A 92 9.84 -18.72 -34.00
C TYR A 92 10.79 -17.99 -34.96
N GLN A 93 10.29 -16.99 -35.68
CA GLN A 93 11.11 -16.11 -36.53
C GLN A 93 11.25 -14.73 -35.88
N LEU A 94 12.47 -14.29 -35.59
CA LEU A 94 12.72 -12.91 -35.13
C LEU A 94 12.24 -11.91 -36.19
N HIS A 95 11.38 -10.98 -35.79
CA HIS A 95 10.90 -9.91 -36.66
C HIS A 95 11.64 -8.60 -36.38
N SER A 96 11.74 -8.21 -35.11
CA SER A 96 12.35 -6.95 -34.70
C SER A 96 12.81 -6.98 -33.25
N LEU A 97 13.79 -6.14 -32.93
CA LEU A 97 14.21 -5.89 -31.55
C LEU A 97 13.44 -4.70 -30.96
N PHE A 98 13.32 -4.67 -29.64
CA PHE A 98 12.75 -3.57 -28.87
C PHE A 98 13.76 -3.11 -27.82
N TYR A 99 14.01 -1.81 -27.76
CA TYR A 99 14.85 -1.16 -26.75
C TYR A 99 14.05 -0.13 -25.96
N SER A 100 14.46 0.14 -24.72
CA SER A 100 13.95 1.28 -23.97
C SER A 100 15.06 2.09 -23.34
N HIS A 101 14.93 3.41 -23.36
CA HIS A 101 15.85 4.31 -22.68
C HIS A 101 15.39 4.70 -21.27
N ARG A 102 16.37 5.09 -20.46
CA ARG A 102 16.18 5.66 -19.13
C ARG A 102 15.52 7.04 -19.20
N ALA A 103 14.98 7.52 -18.08
CA ALA A 103 14.27 8.81 -18.06
C ALA A 103 15.21 10.01 -18.15
N LEU A 104 14.66 11.18 -18.50
CA LEU A 104 15.43 12.42 -18.66
C LEU A 104 16.25 12.82 -17.43
N SER A 105 15.77 12.49 -16.23
CA SER A 105 16.47 12.73 -14.97
C SER A 105 17.73 11.90 -14.75
N THR A 106 18.07 10.96 -15.65
CA THR A 106 19.33 10.22 -15.61
C THR A 106 20.44 10.87 -16.43
N LEU A 107 20.14 11.89 -17.25
CA LEU A 107 21.17 12.62 -18.00
C LEU A 107 22.06 13.46 -17.07
N ASP A 108 23.35 13.51 -17.40
CA ASP A 108 24.29 14.41 -16.73
C ASP A 108 24.11 15.84 -17.24
N VAL A 109 23.56 16.70 -16.38
CA VAL A 109 23.33 18.12 -16.66
C VAL A 109 24.64 18.84 -17.00
N THR A 110 25.78 18.42 -16.43
CA THR A 110 27.10 19.00 -16.69
C THR A 110 27.51 18.73 -18.13
N LYS A 111 27.36 17.49 -18.57
CA LYS A 111 27.64 17.09 -19.95
C LYS A 111 26.76 17.83 -20.95
N VAL A 112 25.46 18.00 -20.65
CA VAL A 112 24.54 18.79 -21.49
C VAL A 112 25.04 20.24 -21.64
N GLN A 113 25.54 20.83 -20.55
CA GLN A 113 26.12 22.19 -20.57
C GLN A 113 27.44 22.25 -21.34
N GLU A 114 28.34 21.28 -21.17
CA GLU A 114 29.61 21.17 -21.90
C GLU A 114 29.40 21.10 -23.41
N LEU A 115 28.40 20.31 -23.84
CA LEU A 115 27.98 20.17 -25.24
C LEU A 115 27.22 21.40 -25.76
N LYS A 116 26.95 22.39 -24.91
CA LYS A 116 26.16 23.60 -25.22
C LYS A 116 24.78 23.28 -25.79
N TRP A 117 24.22 22.15 -25.39
CA TRP A 117 22.90 21.71 -25.82
C TRP A 117 21.81 22.48 -25.09
N SER A 118 20.74 22.82 -25.82
CA SER A 118 19.49 23.24 -25.20
C SER A 118 18.81 22.06 -24.50
N ARG A 119 17.82 22.34 -23.65
CA ARG A 119 16.98 21.28 -23.06
C ARG A 119 16.30 20.45 -24.15
N THR A 120 15.84 21.09 -25.22
CA THR A 120 15.23 20.42 -26.38
C THR A 120 16.22 19.46 -27.03
N ASP A 121 17.47 19.88 -27.22
CA ASP A 121 18.52 19.00 -27.78
C ASP A 121 18.76 17.79 -26.88
N ALA A 122 18.82 17.98 -25.55
CA ALA A 122 18.98 16.87 -24.60
C ALA A 122 17.80 15.88 -24.64
N ILE A 123 16.57 16.37 -24.74
CA ILE A 123 15.37 15.53 -24.87
C ILE A 123 15.39 14.73 -26.18
N VAL A 124 15.71 15.38 -27.31
CA VAL A 124 15.82 14.71 -28.61
C VAL A 124 16.93 13.66 -28.60
N SER A 125 18.09 13.99 -28.05
CA SER A 125 19.23 13.08 -27.92
C SER A 125 18.87 11.82 -27.13
N LEU A 126 18.16 11.97 -26.00
CA LEU A 126 17.74 10.84 -25.18
C LEU A 126 16.63 10.00 -25.82
N GLN A 127 15.66 10.62 -26.50
CA GLN A 127 14.55 9.86 -27.09
C GLN A 127 14.87 9.23 -28.45
N MET A 128 16.02 9.59 -29.05
CA MET A 128 16.48 9.06 -30.33
C MET A 128 17.47 7.91 -30.12
N PHE A 129 17.60 7.03 -31.12
CA PHE A 129 18.60 5.97 -31.14
C PHE A 129 20.01 6.55 -30.94
N SER A 130 20.77 5.97 -30.01
CA SER A 130 22.17 6.33 -29.81
C SER A 130 23.03 5.94 -31.01
N VAL A 131 24.19 6.59 -31.15
CA VAL A 131 25.16 6.26 -32.19
C VAL A 131 25.58 4.78 -32.12
N TYR A 132 25.65 4.22 -30.91
CA TYR A 132 26.02 2.82 -30.69
C TYR A 132 24.92 1.86 -31.15
N GLU A 133 23.66 2.13 -30.81
CA GLU A 133 22.53 1.32 -31.27
C GLU A 133 22.39 1.40 -32.79
N LEU A 134 22.52 2.59 -33.38
CA LEU A 134 22.48 2.77 -34.84
C LEU A 134 23.54 1.93 -35.56
N PHE A 135 24.75 1.81 -34.99
CA PHE A 135 25.78 0.92 -35.53
C PHE A 135 25.30 -0.54 -35.57
N HIS A 136 24.77 -1.05 -34.44
CA HIS A 136 24.30 -2.45 -34.35
C HIS A 136 23.10 -2.73 -35.24
N ILE A 137 22.12 -1.82 -35.27
CA ILE A 137 20.92 -1.95 -36.11
C ILE A 137 21.32 -2.09 -37.57
N VAL A 138 22.25 -1.26 -38.03
CA VAL A 138 22.71 -1.24 -39.42
C VAL A 138 23.54 -2.49 -39.75
N VAL A 139 24.41 -2.95 -38.84
CA VAL A 139 25.22 -4.17 -39.06
C VAL A 139 24.37 -5.43 -39.08
N GLN A 140 23.35 -5.52 -38.20
CA GLN A 140 22.46 -6.69 -38.12
C GLN A 140 21.36 -6.67 -39.18
N GLY A 141 21.02 -5.50 -39.74
CA GLY A 141 19.98 -5.35 -40.75
C GLY A 141 18.57 -5.72 -40.26
N THR A 142 18.35 -5.73 -38.94
CA THR A 142 17.07 -6.09 -38.32
C THR A 142 16.31 -4.82 -37.92
N PRO A 143 15.01 -4.69 -38.24
CA PRO A 143 14.20 -3.56 -37.80
C PRO A 143 14.11 -3.46 -36.28
N VAL A 144 14.01 -2.24 -35.75
CA VAL A 144 14.05 -2.01 -34.30
C VAL A 144 13.02 -0.99 -33.86
N TYR A 145 12.39 -1.27 -32.70
CA TYR A 145 11.57 -0.32 -31.96
C TYR A 145 12.37 0.29 -30.81
N LEU A 146 12.22 1.60 -30.60
CA LEU A 146 12.80 2.31 -29.48
C LEU A 146 11.74 3.01 -28.66
N SER A 147 11.64 2.63 -27.39
CA SER A 147 10.89 3.35 -26.39
C SER A 147 11.76 4.38 -25.67
N GLY A 148 11.85 5.59 -26.24
CA GLY A 148 12.70 6.67 -25.73
C GLY A 148 12.19 7.38 -24.47
N ALA A 149 10.87 7.41 -24.26
CA ALA A 149 10.21 8.01 -23.10
C ALA A 149 8.85 7.32 -22.87
N ASP A 150 8.14 7.66 -21.80
CA ASP A 150 6.82 7.11 -21.46
C ASP A 150 5.77 7.29 -22.55
N GLU A 151 5.83 8.38 -23.31
CA GLU A 151 4.93 8.64 -24.44
C GLU A 151 5.63 8.48 -25.81
N SER A 152 6.86 7.97 -25.85
CA SER A 152 7.66 7.93 -27.08
C SER A 152 8.01 6.50 -27.48
N LEU A 153 7.52 6.11 -28.67
CA LEU A 153 7.83 4.86 -29.33
C LEU A 153 8.13 5.14 -30.81
N LEU A 154 9.36 4.84 -31.20
CA LEU A 154 9.87 4.98 -32.56
C LEU A 154 10.12 3.61 -33.17
N TRP A 155 10.16 3.55 -34.48
CA TRP A 155 10.56 2.39 -35.25
C TRP A 155 11.53 2.80 -36.35
N PHE A 156 12.58 2.02 -36.57
CA PHE A 156 13.57 2.26 -37.61
C PHE A 156 13.95 0.98 -38.35
N GLU A 157 13.98 1.08 -39.68
CA GLU A 157 14.51 0.05 -40.58
C GLU A 157 15.53 0.67 -41.55
N PRO A 158 16.77 0.15 -41.62
CA PRO A 158 17.78 0.68 -42.53
C PRO A 158 17.44 0.37 -44.00
N ASP A 159 17.58 1.37 -44.88
CA ASP A 159 17.38 1.19 -46.32
C ASP A 159 18.67 0.70 -46.98
N SER A 160 18.61 -0.48 -47.60
CA SER A 160 19.68 -1.15 -48.37
C SER A 160 20.49 -0.28 -49.33
N SER A 161 19.95 0.84 -49.83
CA SER A 161 20.60 1.71 -50.82
C SER A 161 21.35 2.93 -50.24
N HIS A 162 20.94 3.46 -49.09
CA HIS A 162 21.51 4.68 -48.50
C HIS A 162 22.31 4.42 -47.20
N TRP A 163 22.10 3.26 -46.55
CA TRP A 163 22.73 2.95 -45.27
C TRP A 163 24.27 2.85 -45.33
N GLN A 164 24.87 2.42 -46.45
CA GLN A 164 26.33 2.25 -46.55
C GLN A 164 27.07 3.59 -46.40
N GLN A 165 26.51 4.66 -46.98
CA GLN A 165 27.05 6.01 -46.85
C GLN A 165 26.88 6.53 -45.42
N PHE A 166 25.74 6.23 -44.79
CA PHE A 166 25.49 6.55 -43.38
C PHE A 166 26.48 5.82 -42.45
N LEU A 167 26.70 4.51 -42.66
CA LEU A 167 27.64 3.72 -41.86
C LEU A 167 29.07 4.25 -42.00
N SER A 168 29.49 4.70 -43.19
CA SER A 168 30.83 5.30 -43.36
C SER A 168 31.04 6.57 -42.52
N ARG A 169 29.97 7.34 -42.30
CA ARG A 169 29.98 8.57 -41.49
C ARG A 169 29.84 8.27 -40.00
N LEU A 170 29.15 7.19 -39.65
CA LEU A 170 29.01 6.68 -38.28
C LEU A 170 30.31 6.02 -37.80
N GLY A 171 31.00 5.29 -38.67
CA GLY A 171 32.22 4.53 -38.37
C GLY A 171 31.95 3.20 -37.67
N THR A 172 32.83 2.83 -36.75
CA THR A 172 32.68 1.64 -35.89
C THR A 172 32.81 2.04 -34.43
N VAL A 173 32.39 1.17 -33.51
CA VAL A 173 32.55 1.38 -32.06
C VAL A 173 33.99 1.73 -31.67
N SER A 174 34.98 1.06 -32.28
CA SER A 174 36.40 1.28 -31.99
C SER A 174 37.02 2.44 -32.77
N HIS A 175 36.39 2.87 -33.86
CA HIS A 175 36.88 3.94 -34.74
C HIS A 175 35.68 4.81 -35.20
N PRO A 176 35.23 5.76 -34.36
CA PRO A 176 34.05 6.57 -34.67
C PRO A 176 34.28 7.47 -35.88
N GLY A 177 33.31 7.48 -36.78
CA GLY A 177 33.29 8.32 -37.97
C GLY A 177 33.03 9.80 -37.64
N PRO A 178 33.05 10.69 -38.64
CA PRO A 178 32.85 12.12 -38.44
C PRO A 178 31.48 12.47 -37.82
N LEU A 179 30.42 11.73 -38.13
CA LEU A 179 29.09 11.97 -37.55
C LEU A 179 29.05 11.56 -36.07
N ALA A 180 29.62 10.40 -35.73
CA ALA A 180 29.71 9.91 -34.36
C ALA A 180 30.51 10.86 -33.45
N ARG A 181 31.70 11.28 -33.91
CA ARG A 181 32.53 12.27 -33.20
C ARG A 181 31.83 13.61 -33.05
N GLY A 182 31.13 14.06 -34.09
CA GLY A 182 30.42 15.33 -34.05
C GLY A 182 29.25 15.35 -33.05
N VAL A 183 28.56 14.21 -32.88
CA VAL A 183 27.53 14.08 -31.82
C VAL A 183 28.17 14.02 -30.44
N GLU A 184 29.32 13.34 -30.31
CA GLU A 184 30.06 13.20 -29.04
C GLU A 184 30.67 14.51 -28.54
N ASP A 185 31.18 15.37 -29.44
CA ASP A 185 31.78 16.67 -29.10
C ASP A 185 30.79 17.85 -29.16
N GLY A 186 29.54 17.60 -29.57
CA GLY A 186 28.47 18.58 -29.65
C GLY A 186 28.48 19.47 -30.90
N SER A 187 29.40 19.25 -31.85
CA SER A 187 29.43 19.98 -33.13
C SER A 187 28.28 19.60 -34.08
N VAL A 188 27.66 18.43 -33.90
CA VAL A 188 26.43 18.00 -34.56
C VAL A 188 25.30 17.97 -33.53
N LEU A 189 24.24 18.75 -33.78
CA LEU A 189 23.07 18.78 -32.91
C LEU A 189 22.23 17.49 -33.04
N PRO A 190 21.57 17.03 -31.97
CA PRO A 190 20.70 15.86 -32.00
C PRO A 190 19.60 15.91 -33.08
N GLY A 191 19.02 17.09 -33.32
CA GLY A 191 18.03 17.25 -34.40
C GLY A 191 18.59 17.02 -35.81
N GLU A 192 19.88 17.31 -36.03
CA GLU A 192 20.53 16.98 -37.31
C GLU A 192 20.80 15.48 -37.43
N LEU A 193 21.13 14.79 -36.33
CA LEU A 193 21.24 13.33 -36.32
C LEU A 193 19.91 12.67 -36.74
N VAL A 194 18.77 13.16 -36.23
CA VAL A 194 17.43 12.67 -36.61
C VAL A 194 17.23 12.71 -38.12
N LYS A 195 17.53 13.85 -38.76
CA LYS A 195 17.40 14.01 -40.22
C LYS A 195 18.32 13.06 -40.99
N GLN A 196 19.55 12.84 -40.51
CA GLN A 196 20.49 11.90 -41.13
C GLN A 196 20.00 10.45 -41.02
N VAL A 197 19.43 10.05 -39.88
CA VAL A 197 18.86 8.70 -39.70
C VAL A 197 17.62 8.52 -40.58
N ALA A 198 16.74 9.51 -40.63
CA ALA A 198 15.56 9.49 -41.50
C ALA A 198 15.91 9.44 -43.01
N ALA A 199 17.09 9.92 -43.40
CA ALA A 199 17.61 9.81 -44.77
C ALA A 199 18.30 8.46 -45.05
N ALA A 200 18.77 7.75 -44.01
CA ALA A 200 19.47 6.47 -44.13
C ALA A 200 18.54 5.24 -44.15
N GLY A 201 17.25 5.43 -43.87
CA GLY A 201 16.25 4.37 -43.78
C GLY A 201 14.84 4.91 -43.56
N GLU A 202 13.94 4.07 -43.07
CA GLU A 202 12.59 4.48 -42.72
C GLU A 202 12.44 4.64 -41.20
N LEU A 203 12.45 5.90 -40.74
CA LEU A 203 12.14 6.25 -39.35
C LEU A 203 10.65 6.60 -39.22
N ARG A 204 9.95 5.93 -38.29
CA ARG A 204 8.52 6.14 -38.02
C ARG A 204 8.24 6.43 -36.55
N ILE A 205 7.27 7.32 -36.33
CA ILE A 205 6.63 7.57 -35.04
C ILE A 205 5.48 6.57 -34.90
N VAL A 206 5.48 5.75 -33.84
CA VAL A 206 4.50 4.67 -33.62
C VAL A 206 3.37 5.13 -32.69
N ILE A 207 3.66 6.04 -31.76
CA ILE A 207 2.70 6.63 -30.81
C ILE A 207 2.78 8.16 -30.91
N ASP A 208 1.62 8.81 -30.96
CA ASP A 208 1.49 10.27 -31.01
C ASP A 208 2.09 10.89 -29.73
N ASN A 209 2.97 11.89 -29.86
CA ASN A 209 3.54 12.56 -28.69
C ASN A 209 3.96 14.01 -28.95
N ALA A 210 4.14 14.77 -27.88
CA ALA A 210 4.43 16.20 -27.97
C ALA A 210 5.78 16.53 -28.64
N LEU A 211 6.81 15.69 -28.48
CA LEU A 211 8.15 15.97 -29.03
C LEU A 211 8.21 15.68 -30.53
N TRP A 212 7.77 14.49 -30.93
CA TRP A 212 7.91 13.96 -32.28
C TRP A 212 6.74 14.34 -33.19
N GLY A 213 5.55 14.58 -32.61
CA GLY A 213 4.31 14.83 -33.34
C GLY A 213 3.44 13.58 -33.51
N ASN A 214 2.56 13.62 -34.52
CA ASN A 214 1.64 12.53 -34.82
C ASN A 214 2.36 11.32 -35.45
N ARG A 215 1.80 10.12 -35.24
CA ARG A 215 2.26 8.85 -35.80
C ARG A 215 2.38 8.92 -37.33
N GLY A 216 3.47 8.38 -37.86
CA GLY A 216 3.80 8.44 -39.28
C GLY A 216 5.30 8.49 -39.56
N LYS A 217 5.66 8.66 -40.83
CA LYS A 217 7.07 8.74 -41.28
C LYS A 217 7.69 10.07 -40.88
N VAL A 218 8.89 10.02 -40.32
CA VAL A 218 9.73 11.21 -40.06
C VAL A 218 10.37 11.65 -41.37
N THR A 219 10.21 12.92 -41.72
CA THR A 219 10.79 13.52 -42.94
C THR A 219 11.88 14.52 -42.59
N ASP A 220 12.57 15.03 -43.62
CA ASP A 220 13.57 16.10 -43.52
C ASP A 220 13.03 17.43 -42.95
N ALA A 221 11.71 17.63 -43.03
CA ALA A 221 11.00 18.79 -42.48
C ALA A 221 10.70 18.67 -40.97
N TRP A 222 11.10 17.57 -40.32
CA TRP A 222 10.84 17.38 -38.89
C TRP A 222 11.52 18.43 -38.01
N ALA A 223 10.79 18.89 -37.01
CA ALA A 223 11.27 19.78 -35.95
C ALA A 223 10.66 19.31 -34.60
N PRO A 224 11.39 19.49 -33.48
CA PRO A 224 10.89 19.13 -32.16
C PRO A 224 9.72 20.03 -31.74
N PHE A 225 8.77 19.46 -30.99
CA PHE A 225 7.57 20.17 -30.51
C PHE A 225 6.78 20.85 -31.64
N PRO A 226 6.35 20.10 -32.67
CA PRO A 226 5.54 20.66 -33.75
C PRO A 226 4.22 21.22 -33.18
N GLU A 227 3.65 22.22 -33.84
CA GLU A 227 2.36 22.78 -33.39
C GLU A 227 1.29 21.68 -33.35
N PRO A 228 0.41 21.69 -32.33
CA PRO A 228 -0.67 20.71 -32.22
C PRO A 228 -1.55 20.75 -33.47
N ALA A 229 -1.48 19.70 -34.28
CA ALA A 229 -2.35 19.57 -35.45
C ALA A 229 -3.80 19.32 -35.00
N GLU A 230 -4.78 19.78 -35.79
CA GLU A 230 -6.17 19.33 -35.62
C GLU A 230 -6.22 17.81 -35.57
N TRP A 231 -7.07 17.26 -34.69
CA TRP A 231 -7.23 15.82 -34.55
C TRP A 231 -7.53 15.18 -35.91
N ARG A 232 -6.80 14.11 -36.23
CA ARG A 232 -6.99 13.29 -37.43
C ARG A 232 -7.21 11.85 -37.01
N ARG A 233 -8.04 11.13 -37.77
CA ARG A 233 -8.16 9.67 -37.64
C ARG A 233 -6.76 9.05 -37.71
N PRO A 234 -6.42 8.12 -36.79
CA PRO A 234 -5.17 7.38 -36.87
C PRO A 234 -4.94 6.78 -38.26
N ILE A 235 -3.72 6.92 -38.78
CA ILE A 235 -3.32 6.26 -40.04
C ILE A 235 -3.37 4.74 -39.85
N GLN A 236 -2.98 4.27 -38.67
CA GLN A 236 -3.05 2.88 -38.24
C GLN A 236 -3.64 2.82 -36.83
N VAL A 237 -4.73 2.05 -36.69
CA VAL A 237 -5.40 1.79 -35.42
C VAL A 237 -4.57 0.80 -34.62
N ALA A 238 -4.34 1.08 -33.34
CA ALA A 238 -3.73 0.14 -32.41
C ALA A 238 -4.75 -0.89 -31.90
N TYR A 239 -4.31 -2.13 -31.77
CA TYR A 239 -5.09 -3.22 -31.22
C TYR A 239 -4.40 -3.82 -29.98
N GLY A 240 -5.20 -4.33 -29.05
CA GLY A 240 -4.74 -5.15 -27.93
C GLY A 240 -4.37 -6.57 -28.37
N ALA A 241 -4.03 -7.40 -27.39
CA ALA A 241 -3.77 -8.82 -27.64
C ALA A 241 -5.04 -9.56 -28.08
N ILE A 242 -4.85 -10.75 -28.67
CA ILE A 242 -5.92 -11.65 -29.08
C ILE A 242 -6.35 -12.50 -27.89
N PHE A 243 -7.63 -12.43 -27.57
CA PHE A 243 -8.25 -13.17 -26.47
C PHE A 243 -9.34 -14.13 -26.97
N SER A 244 -9.67 -15.10 -26.12
CA SER A 244 -10.68 -16.11 -26.41
C SER A 244 -12.12 -15.63 -26.17
N SER A 245 -12.27 -14.47 -25.52
CA SER A 245 -13.59 -13.86 -25.26
C SER A 245 -13.53 -12.33 -25.29
N ALA A 246 -14.69 -11.73 -25.58
CA ALA A 246 -14.85 -10.26 -25.50
C ALA A 246 -14.65 -9.72 -24.08
N ASP A 247 -14.99 -10.50 -23.05
CA ASP A 247 -14.84 -10.08 -21.64
C ASP A 247 -13.36 -10.02 -21.24
N GLU A 248 -12.52 -10.96 -21.71
CA GLU A 248 -11.06 -10.93 -21.53
C GLU A 248 -10.43 -9.73 -22.25
N ALA A 249 -10.80 -9.50 -23.52
CA ALA A 249 -10.30 -8.35 -24.28
C ALA A 249 -10.69 -7.00 -23.63
N ALA A 250 -11.89 -6.92 -23.05
CA ALA A 250 -12.33 -5.75 -22.28
C ALA A 250 -11.51 -5.57 -21.00
N HIS A 251 -11.23 -6.66 -20.29
CA HIS A 251 -10.47 -6.63 -19.05
C HIS A 251 -9.02 -6.19 -19.28
N ASP A 252 -8.39 -6.73 -20.32
CA ASP A 252 -7.06 -6.33 -20.76
C ASP A 252 -7.03 -4.83 -21.10
N ARG A 253 -7.99 -4.34 -21.90
CA ARG A 253 -8.11 -2.91 -22.21
C ARG A 253 -8.30 -2.04 -20.97
N PHE A 254 -9.12 -2.50 -20.02
CA PHE A 254 -9.33 -1.83 -18.74
C PHE A 254 -8.04 -1.74 -17.93
N SER A 255 -7.29 -2.84 -17.81
CA SER A 255 -6.03 -2.88 -17.05
C SER A 255 -4.91 -2.00 -17.61
N ARG A 256 -4.92 -1.71 -18.91
CA ARG A 256 -3.89 -0.90 -19.59
C ARG A 256 -4.18 0.60 -19.59
N GLY A 257 -5.43 1.01 -19.43
CA GLY A 257 -5.90 2.36 -19.74
C GLY A 257 -6.38 3.21 -18.56
N THR A 258 -6.30 2.74 -17.31
CA THR A 258 -6.79 3.50 -16.16
C THR A 258 -5.82 4.62 -15.75
N GLY A 259 -6.22 5.87 -16.01
CA GLY A 259 -5.54 7.08 -15.50
C GLY A 259 -4.40 7.65 -16.35
N GLN A 260 -4.27 7.25 -17.62
CA GLN A 260 -3.23 7.79 -18.52
C GLN A 260 -3.50 9.23 -19.00
N ASN A 261 -4.76 9.59 -19.28
CA ASN A 261 -5.06 10.93 -19.80
C ASN A 261 -5.46 11.92 -18.70
N GLU A 262 -4.91 13.12 -18.79
CA GLU A 262 -5.16 14.21 -17.85
C GLU A 262 -6.43 15.02 -18.16
N SER A 263 -7.08 14.79 -19.30
CA SER A 263 -8.27 15.54 -19.72
C SER A 263 -9.57 14.96 -19.14
N GLU A 264 -10.49 15.83 -18.71
CA GLU A 264 -11.86 15.46 -18.37
C GLU A 264 -12.67 15.21 -19.66
N GLN A 265 -12.35 14.10 -20.33
CA GLN A 265 -12.99 13.68 -21.57
C GLN A 265 -13.58 12.29 -21.44
N THR A 266 -14.68 12.06 -22.16
CA THR A 266 -15.21 10.72 -22.39
C THR A 266 -14.39 10.06 -23.49
N TRP A 267 -13.91 8.84 -23.24
CA TRP A 267 -13.12 8.05 -24.17
C TRP A 267 -13.92 6.84 -24.62
N PHE A 268 -13.72 6.41 -25.87
CA PHE A 268 -14.38 5.21 -26.38
C PHE A 268 -13.50 4.42 -27.34
N GLY A 269 -13.81 3.14 -27.47
CA GLY A 269 -13.22 2.21 -28.43
C GLY A 269 -14.19 1.09 -28.76
N PHE A 270 -13.70 0.06 -29.44
CA PHE A 270 -14.47 -1.08 -29.87
C PHE A 270 -13.78 -2.38 -29.48
N ILE A 271 -14.57 -3.43 -29.26
CA ILE A 271 -14.08 -4.81 -29.27
C ILE A 271 -14.54 -5.43 -30.58
N LEU A 272 -13.60 -6.01 -31.30
CA LEU A 272 -13.83 -6.68 -32.58
C LEU A 272 -13.77 -8.19 -32.38
N LYS A 273 -14.60 -8.92 -33.12
CA LYS A 273 -14.60 -10.39 -33.18
C LYS A 273 -14.16 -10.83 -34.57
N GLN A 274 -13.30 -11.84 -34.66
CA GLN A 274 -12.95 -12.46 -35.94
C GLN A 274 -14.12 -13.29 -36.48
N GLN A 275 -14.43 -13.14 -37.77
CA GLN A 275 -15.47 -13.95 -38.39
C GLN A 275 -15.11 -15.45 -38.35
N GLY A 276 -16.03 -16.28 -37.85
CA GLY A 276 -15.87 -17.74 -37.78
C GLY A 276 -14.94 -18.26 -36.67
N LYS A 277 -14.40 -17.42 -35.79
CA LYS A 277 -13.55 -17.84 -34.66
C LYS A 277 -13.89 -17.10 -33.36
N GLU A 278 -13.55 -17.72 -32.24
CA GLU A 278 -13.59 -17.08 -30.90
C GLU A 278 -12.27 -16.32 -30.65
N GLU A 279 -11.92 -15.41 -31.55
CA GLU A 279 -10.76 -14.51 -31.43
C GLU A 279 -11.29 -13.06 -31.30
N TYR A 280 -10.89 -12.38 -30.22
CA TYR A 280 -11.36 -11.05 -29.86
C TYR A 280 -10.19 -10.09 -29.61
N ILE A 281 -10.32 -8.85 -30.07
CA ILE A 281 -9.33 -7.79 -29.87
C ILE A 281 -10.01 -6.48 -29.46
N ALA A 282 -9.36 -5.69 -28.62
CA ALA A 282 -9.79 -4.33 -28.28
C ALA A 282 -9.03 -3.30 -29.10
N THR A 283 -9.67 -2.20 -29.51
CA THR A 283 -9.00 -1.07 -30.17
C THR A 283 -8.37 -0.11 -29.16
N GLU A 284 -7.54 0.82 -29.64
CA GLU A 284 -7.23 2.06 -28.90
C GLU A 284 -8.50 2.86 -28.56
N LEU A 285 -8.37 3.72 -27.54
CA LEU A 285 -9.42 4.64 -27.14
C LEU A 285 -9.20 6.00 -27.81
N VAL A 286 -10.30 6.65 -28.19
CA VAL A 286 -10.33 8.02 -28.72
C VAL A 286 -11.29 8.88 -27.92
N ALA A 287 -10.97 10.18 -27.79
CA ALA A 287 -11.77 11.13 -27.05
C ALA A 287 -13.01 11.60 -27.84
N ALA A 288 -14.16 11.69 -27.17
CA ALA A 288 -15.45 12.05 -27.76
C ALA A 288 -15.67 13.57 -28.02
N GLY A 289 -14.62 14.39 -28.07
CA GLY A 289 -14.70 15.85 -27.92
C GLY A 289 -14.18 16.73 -29.05
N PHE A 290 -13.63 16.19 -30.14
CA PHE A 290 -13.26 17.01 -31.30
C PHE A 290 -14.50 17.26 -32.16
N GLY A 291 -14.83 18.53 -32.43
CA GLY A 291 -16.13 19.07 -32.89
C GLY A 291 -16.79 18.50 -34.17
N ARG A 292 -16.38 17.33 -34.65
CA ARG A 292 -17.01 16.55 -35.74
C ARG A 292 -17.35 15.09 -35.38
N ASP A 293 -16.87 14.54 -34.26
CA ASP A 293 -17.08 13.13 -33.91
C ASP A 293 -18.12 12.92 -32.81
N LYS A 294 -19.08 12.03 -33.08
CA LYS A 294 -20.06 11.55 -32.10
C LYS A 294 -19.47 10.38 -31.30
N LEU A 295 -19.93 10.17 -30.07
CA LEU A 295 -19.58 8.99 -29.27
C LEU A 295 -19.83 7.69 -30.08
N PHE A 296 -18.87 6.76 -30.06
CA PHE A 296 -18.87 5.52 -30.85
C PHE A 296 -18.93 5.69 -32.38
N ALA A 297 -18.57 6.86 -32.91
CA ALA A 297 -18.46 7.06 -34.35
C ALA A 297 -17.35 6.17 -34.93
N ARG A 298 -17.72 5.23 -35.81
CA ARG A 298 -16.77 4.31 -36.46
C ARG A 298 -15.71 5.02 -37.29
N GLN A 299 -16.03 6.21 -37.82
CA GLN A 299 -15.09 7.02 -38.61
C GLN A 299 -13.92 7.55 -37.78
N SER A 300 -14.03 7.53 -36.44
CA SER A 300 -12.98 8.00 -35.55
C SER A 300 -11.75 7.08 -35.56
N LEU A 301 -11.94 5.81 -35.91
CA LEU A 301 -10.87 4.81 -35.99
C LEU A 301 -10.77 4.17 -37.38
N PHE A 302 -11.90 3.88 -38.03
CA PHE A 302 -11.92 3.06 -39.24
C PHE A 302 -12.15 3.90 -40.52
N PRO A 303 -11.37 3.66 -41.58
CA PRO A 303 -11.65 4.21 -42.90
C PRO A 303 -12.87 3.52 -43.55
N ARG A 304 -13.43 4.17 -44.57
CA ARG A 304 -14.43 3.56 -45.46
C ARG A 304 -13.78 3.07 -46.75
N THR A 305 -14.41 2.10 -47.41
CA THR A 305 -14.03 1.66 -48.76
C THR A 305 -14.07 2.83 -49.75
N ARG A 306 -13.41 2.70 -50.90
CA ARG A 306 -13.39 3.74 -51.97
C ARG A 306 -14.79 4.14 -52.45
N GLU A 307 -15.76 3.22 -52.35
CA GLU A 307 -17.17 3.42 -52.67
C GLU A 307 -17.97 4.07 -51.53
N GLY A 308 -17.36 4.27 -50.36
CA GLY A 308 -17.91 5.00 -49.22
C GLY A 308 -19.00 4.29 -48.41
N LEU A 309 -19.31 3.03 -48.73
CA LEU A 309 -20.46 2.29 -48.18
C LEU A 309 -20.13 1.47 -46.92
N ILE A 310 -18.92 0.93 -46.79
CA ILE A 310 -18.56 -0.04 -45.73
C ILE A 310 -17.28 0.41 -45.01
N TYR A 311 -17.23 0.22 -43.69
CA TYR A 311 -16.02 0.46 -42.88
C TYR A 311 -15.03 -0.71 -43.02
N VAL A 312 -13.74 -0.40 -43.10
CA VAL A 312 -12.69 -1.40 -43.25
C VAL A 312 -12.13 -1.75 -41.87
N TYR A 313 -12.22 -3.03 -41.52
CA TYR A 313 -11.69 -3.64 -40.29
C TYR A 313 -10.49 -4.55 -40.62
N PRO A 314 -9.61 -4.86 -39.65
CA PRO A 314 -8.48 -5.76 -39.89
C PRO A 314 -8.97 -7.19 -40.12
N GLU A 315 -8.31 -7.96 -40.98
CA GLU A 315 -8.42 -9.43 -41.10
C GLU A 315 -9.81 -10.08 -40.90
N SER A 316 -10.85 -9.55 -41.56
CA SER A 316 -12.25 -10.02 -41.43
C SER A 316 -12.83 -9.93 -40.02
N PHE A 317 -12.20 -9.17 -39.12
CA PHE A 317 -12.81 -8.77 -37.87
C PHE A 317 -14.01 -7.86 -38.12
N GLN A 318 -14.99 -7.94 -37.23
CA GLN A 318 -16.15 -7.06 -37.25
C GLN A 318 -16.42 -6.53 -35.84
N ARG A 319 -17.07 -5.37 -35.76
CA ARG A 319 -17.45 -4.75 -34.48
C ARG A 319 -18.40 -5.67 -33.71
N HIS A 320 -17.97 -6.11 -32.54
CA HIS A 320 -18.79 -6.91 -31.61
C HIS A 320 -19.36 -6.06 -30.47
N SER A 321 -18.54 -5.23 -29.82
CA SER A 321 -18.93 -4.44 -28.64
C SER A 321 -18.41 -3.01 -28.66
N TYR A 322 -19.01 -2.15 -27.83
CA TYR A 322 -18.50 -0.85 -27.46
C TYR A 322 -17.67 -0.91 -26.18
N PHE A 323 -16.66 -0.06 -26.07
CA PHE A 323 -15.90 0.16 -24.84
C PHE A 323 -15.96 1.65 -24.48
N TYR A 324 -16.54 1.96 -23.32
CA TYR A 324 -16.65 3.29 -22.74
C TYR A 324 -15.65 3.44 -21.62
N ALA A 325 -14.95 4.57 -21.55
CA ALA A 325 -14.09 4.90 -20.43
C ALA A 325 -14.20 6.38 -20.06
N ARG A 326 -14.19 6.66 -18.77
CA ARG A 326 -14.06 8.02 -18.23
C ARG A 326 -12.88 8.05 -17.27
N GLN A 327 -11.77 8.63 -17.73
CA GLN A 327 -10.48 8.54 -17.03
C GLN A 327 -10.27 9.65 -15.99
N ARG A 328 -10.93 10.81 -16.15
CA ARG A 328 -10.89 11.92 -15.18
C ARG A 328 -12.25 12.61 -15.06
N VAL A 329 -12.62 12.99 -13.85
CA VAL A 329 -13.73 13.90 -13.52
C VAL A 329 -13.19 14.94 -12.56
N THR A 330 -13.20 16.22 -12.93
CA THR A 330 -12.76 17.27 -12.02
C THR A 330 -13.90 17.66 -11.08
N GLN A 331 -13.55 18.01 -9.84
CA GLN A 331 -14.51 18.33 -8.79
C GLN A 331 -15.22 19.68 -8.99
N THR A 332 -15.02 20.35 -10.14
CA THR A 332 -15.03 21.81 -10.16
C THR A 332 -16.39 22.50 -10.18
N TRP A 333 -17.55 21.88 -10.47
CA TRP A 333 -18.81 22.64 -10.27
C TRP A 333 -20.19 21.95 -10.29
N ARG A 334 -20.34 20.62 -10.44
CA ARG A 334 -21.69 20.00 -10.57
C ARG A 334 -21.88 18.69 -9.77
N PRO A 335 -22.29 18.75 -8.49
CA PRO A 335 -22.37 17.57 -7.63
C PRO A 335 -23.31 16.48 -8.15
N ASN A 336 -24.50 16.82 -8.67
CA ASN A 336 -25.50 15.82 -9.08
C ASN A 336 -25.08 15.01 -10.33
N ARG A 337 -24.16 15.54 -11.15
CA ARG A 337 -23.55 14.82 -12.29
C ARG A 337 -22.24 14.10 -11.92
N LEU A 338 -21.64 14.47 -10.79
CA LEU A 338 -20.33 13.98 -10.37
C LEU A 338 -20.38 12.49 -10.00
N TRP A 339 -21.45 12.05 -9.33
CA TRP A 339 -21.58 10.66 -8.91
C TRP A 339 -21.65 9.72 -10.12
N LEU A 340 -22.56 9.97 -11.09
CA LEU A 340 -22.66 9.14 -12.29
C LEU A 340 -21.38 9.22 -13.12
N ALA A 341 -20.78 10.39 -13.27
CA ALA A 341 -19.51 10.54 -13.98
C ALA A 341 -18.37 9.72 -13.35
N LYS A 342 -18.35 9.57 -12.02
CA LYS A 342 -17.33 8.85 -11.28
C LYS A 342 -17.57 7.34 -11.26
N HIS A 343 -18.81 6.94 -11.02
CA HIS A 343 -19.21 5.57 -10.70
C HIS A 343 -19.96 4.86 -11.83
N PHE A 344 -20.40 5.53 -12.90
CA PHE A 344 -21.16 4.91 -13.99
C PHE A 344 -21.03 5.65 -15.33
N ILE A 345 -21.86 5.32 -16.31
CA ILE A 345 -22.02 6.07 -17.57
C ILE A 345 -23.13 7.11 -17.40
N VAL A 346 -22.91 8.33 -17.92
CA VAL A 346 -23.91 9.40 -17.85
C VAL A 346 -25.07 9.17 -18.83
N PRO A 347 -26.30 9.65 -18.56
CA PRO A 347 -27.47 9.33 -19.38
C PRO A 347 -27.34 9.70 -20.87
N ALA A 348 -26.68 10.83 -21.17
CA ALA A 348 -26.46 11.27 -22.55
C ALA A 348 -25.58 10.31 -23.36
N ASP A 349 -24.56 9.72 -22.71
CA ASP A 349 -23.65 8.78 -23.34
C ASP A 349 -24.31 7.40 -23.49
N LEU A 350 -25.08 6.98 -22.47
CA LEU A 350 -25.85 5.73 -22.53
C LEU A 350 -26.98 5.77 -23.56
N TYR A 351 -27.56 6.95 -23.81
CA TYR A 351 -28.55 7.14 -24.88
C TYR A 351 -28.02 6.67 -26.23
N VAL A 352 -26.76 7.01 -26.57
CA VAL A 352 -26.14 6.62 -27.83
C VAL A 352 -26.06 5.09 -27.96
N VAL A 353 -25.71 4.41 -26.87
CA VAL A 353 -25.66 2.95 -26.80
C VAL A 353 -27.04 2.32 -27.05
N VAL A 354 -28.07 2.83 -26.37
CA VAL A 354 -29.42 2.30 -26.47
C VAL A 354 -30.05 2.60 -27.83
N ASP A 355 -29.83 3.80 -28.39
CA ASP A 355 -30.30 4.14 -29.74
C ASP A 355 -29.68 3.22 -30.80
N ASP A 356 -28.37 2.99 -30.73
CA ASP A 356 -27.70 2.07 -31.66
C ASP A 356 -28.17 0.63 -31.52
N SER A 357 -28.54 0.18 -30.31
CA SER A 357 -29.06 -1.18 -30.08
C SER A 357 -30.43 -1.44 -30.72
N LYS A 358 -31.21 -0.38 -31.01
CA LYS A 358 -32.51 -0.47 -31.69
C LYS A 358 -32.38 -0.64 -33.20
N ARG A 359 -31.19 -0.40 -33.77
CA ARG A 359 -30.93 -0.50 -35.21
C ARG A 359 -30.73 -1.96 -35.62
N PRO A 360 -31.28 -2.40 -36.76
CA PRO A 360 -31.13 -3.79 -37.21
C PRO A 360 -29.64 -4.16 -37.37
N PRO A 361 -29.22 -5.36 -36.91
CA PRO A 361 -27.83 -5.79 -37.04
C PRO A 361 -27.47 -5.93 -38.51
N VAL A 362 -26.31 -5.37 -38.91
CA VAL A 362 -25.96 -5.25 -40.33
C VAL A 362 -25.21 -6.48 -40.87
N ILE A 363 -24.70 -7.42 -40.05
CA ILE A 363 -24.19 -8.80 -40.35
C ILE A 363 -23.79 -9.46 -39.00
N GLU A 364 -23.47 -10.78 -38.98
CA GLU A 364 -22.97 -11.60 -37.84
C GLU A 364 -22.42 -10.79 -36.66
N GLY A 365 -23.20 -10.77 -35.58
CA GLY A 365 -22.90 -10.08 -34.34
C GLY A 365 -24.00 -10.35 -33.31
N PRO A 366 -23.78 -9.97 -32.04
CA PRO A 366 -24.80 -10.12 -31.01
C PRO A 366 -26.05 -9.31 -31.38
N GLU A 367 -27.24 -9.85 -31.09
CA GLU A 367 -28.51 -9.22 -31.44
C GLU A 367 -28.68 -7.81 -30.84
N SER A 368 -28.04 -7.55 -29.70
CA SER A 368 -27.83 -6.22 -29.13
C SER A 368 -26.34 -6.04 -28.83
N ILE A 369 -25.78 -4.89 -29.19
CA ILE A 369 -24.36 -4.59 -29.03
C ILE A 369 -24.02 -4.46 -27.53
N PRO A 370 -23.17 -5.32 -26.96
CA PRO A 370 -22.71 -5.16 -25.59
C PRO A 370 -21.85 -3.91 -25.45
N THR A 371 -21.96 -3.24 -24.31
CA THR A 371 -21.13 -2.09 -23.96
C THR A 371 -20.40 -2.35 -22.67
N TYR A 372 -19.07 -2.31 -22.72
CA TYR A 372 -18.22 -2.33 -21.56
C TYR A 372 -18.03 -0.90 -21.04
N ILE A 373 -18.12 -0.71 -19.73
CA ILE A 373 -18.08 0.59 -19.06
C ILE A 373 -16.98 0.55 -18.01
N ALA A 374 -15.87 1.22 -18.30
CA ALA A 374 -14.78 1.47 -17.36
C ALA A 374 -15.05 2.78 -16.61
N THR A 375 -15.33 2.67 -15.32
CA THR A 375 -15.62 3.81 -14.44
C THR A 375 -14.32 4.43 -13.92
N GLN A 376 -14.36 5.71 -13.55
CA GLN A 376 -13.17 6.42 -13.07
C GLN A 376 -12.62 5.82 -11.79
N ASP A 377 -13.51 5.37 -10.90
CA ASP A 377 -13.19 4.77 -9.61
C ASP A 377 -12.77 3.29 -9.71
N GLY A 378 -12.55 2.77 -10.92
CA GLY A 378 -11.91 1.48 -11.15
C GLY A 378 -12.85 0.27 -11.16
N ALA A 379 -14.11 0.42 -11.57
CA ALA A 379 -14.97 -0.71 -11.92
C ALA A 379 -15.01 -0.93 -13.43
N LEU A 380 -15.23 -2.20 -13.83
CA LEU A 380 -15.54 -2.59 -15.20
C LEU A 380 -16.89 -3.28 -15.22
N LEU A 381 -17.84 -2.69 -15.96
CA LEU A 381 -19.19 -3.18 -16.10
C LEU A 381 -19.47 -3.60 -17.55
N LYS A 382 -20.48 -4.43 -17.76
CA LYS A 382 -20.98 -4.84 -19.08
C LYS A 382 -22.49 -4.64 -19.10
N TYR A 383 -22.98 -3.89 -20.09
CA TYR A 383 -24.40 -3.65 -20.31
C TYR A 383 -24.84 -4.17 -21.68
N VAL A 384 -25.95 -4.91 -21.72
CA VAL A 384 -26.61 -5.35 -22.96
C VAL A 384 -28.06 -4.90 -22.92
N ALA A 385 -28.48 -4.04 -23.84
CA ALA A 385 -29.86 -3.57 -23.90
C ALA A 385 -30.81 -4.69 -24.35
N ARG A 386 -32.02 -4.75 -23.76
CA ARG A 386 -33.07 -5.67 -24.26
C ARG A 386 -33.74 -5.06 -25.50
N LYS A 387 -34.11 -5.90 -26.48
CA LYS A 387 -34.82 -5.47 -27.70
C LYS A 387 -36.10 -4.66 -27.41
N SER A 388 -36.82 -5.01 -26.35
CA SER A 388 -38.06 -4.34 -25.93
C SER A 388 -37.84 -3.17 -24.96
N THR A 389 -36.60 -2.69 -24.82
CA THR A 389 -36.29 -1.63 -23.86
C THR A 389 -37.09 -0.36 -24.13
N LYS A 390 -37.69 0.19 -23.07
CA LYS A 390 -38.37 1.49 -23.06
C LYS A 390 -37.47 2.62 -22.59
N LEU A 391 -36.23 2.31 -22.22
CA LEU A 391 -35.24 3.30 -21.82
C LEU A 391 -34.96 4.24 -23.01
N PHE A 392 -35.04 5.55 -22.76
CA PHE A 392 -34.91 6.58 -23.79
C PHE A 392 -35.93 6.46 -24.93
N ASP A 393 -37.17 6.11 -24.61
CA ASP A 393 -38.31 6.18 -25.53
C ASP A 393 -39.20 7.37 -25.13
N ASP A 394 -39.19 8.44 -25.92
CA ASP A 394 -39.98 9.66 -25.66
C ASP A 394 -41.50 9.39 -25.68
N ARG A 395 -41.94 8.24 -26.20
CA ARG A 395 -43.34 7.81 -26.14
C ARG A 395 -43.73 7.19 -24.80
N THR A 396 -42.75 6.86 -23.96
CA THR A 396 -42.97 6.27 -22.65
C THR A 396 -42.81 7.36 -21.58
N PRO A 397 -43.82 7.61 -20.73
CA PRO A 397 -43.76 8.68 -19.73
C PRO A 397 -42.52 8.59 -18.83
N ASN A 398 -41.82 9.71 -18.64
CA ASN A 398 -40.61 9.85 -17.81
C ASN A 398 -39.39 9.03 -18.28
N MET A 399 -39.43 8.44 -19.47
CA MET A 399 -38.34 7.61 -19.99
C MET A 399 -37.55 8.28 -21.12
N GLY A 400 -37.97 9.45 -21.60
CA GLY A 400 -37.20 10.26 -22.56
C GLY A 400 -35.87 10.73 -21.96
N LEU A 401 -34.87 11.02 -22.80
CA LEU A 401 -33.55 11.47 -22.33
C LEU A 401 -33.65 12.78 -21.52
N GLU A 402 -34.42 13.75 -22.04
CA GLU A 402 -34.63 15.05 -21.39
C GLU A 402 -35.38 14.89 -20.06
N ASP A 403 -36.39 14.03 -20.01
CA ASP A 403 -37.13 13.71 -18.79
C ASP A 403 -36.22 13.10 -17.71
N ILE A 404 -35.41 12.10 -18.08
CA ILE A 404 -34.46 11.45 -17.16
C ILE A 404 -33.45 12.47 -16.63
N GLN A 405 -32.88 13.30 -17.51
CA GLN A 405 -31.92 14.34 -17.10
C GLN A 405 -32.55 15.40 -16.20
N SER A 406 -33.79 15.80 -16.48
CA SER A 406 -34.56 16.74 -15.67
C SER A 406 -34.92 16.16 -14.29
N ASN A 407 -35.31 14.88 -14.24
CA ASN A 407 -35.63 14.17 -13.00
C ASN A 407 -34.38 13.93 -12.13
N LEU A 408 -33.22 13.65 -12.73
CA LEU A 408 -31.94 13.59 -12.01
C LEU A 408 -31.49 14.96 -11.50
N ALA A 409 -31.69 16.03 -12.28
CA ALA A 409 -31.35 17.39 -11.88
C ALA A 409 -32.25 17.93 -10.76
N SER A 410 -33.52 17.51 -10.74
CA SER A 410 -34.52 17.88 -9.72
C SER A 410 -34.63 16.88 -8.56
N GLU A 411 -33.75 15.87 -8.50
CA GLU A 411 -33.70 14.83 -7.46
C GLU A 411 -34.99 13.98 -7.31
N LYS A 412 -35.88 14.03 -8.30
CA LYS A 412 -37.05 13.12 -8.40
C LYS A 412 -36.64 11.69 -8.74
N LEU A 413 -35.50 11.54 -9.40
CA LEU A 413 -34.86 10.25 -9.70
C LEU A 413 -33.46 10.30 -9.10
N THR A 414 -33.12 9.33 -8.23
CA THR A 414 -31.77 9.23 -7.67
C THR A 414 -30.83 8.58 -8.68
N GLN A 415 -29.51 8.74 -8.50
CA GLN A 415 -28.52 8.09 -9.35
C GLN A 415 -28.60 6.56 -9.26
N ALA A 416 -28.85 6.03 -8.06
CA ALA A 416 -29.04 4.59 -7.84
C ALA A 416 -30.32 4.07 -8.51
N ASP A 417 -31.43 4.83 -8.43
CA ASP A 417 -32.66 4.45 -9.12
C ASP A 417 -32.50 4.48 -10.64
N PHE A 418 -31.74 5.44 -11.18
CA PHE A 418 -31.38 5.42 -12.60
C PHE A 418 -30.61 4.15 -12.98
N VAL A 419 -29.63 3.72 -12.17
CA VAL A 419 -28.92 2.44 -12.41
C VAL A 419 -29.88 1.25 -12.38
N ARG A 420 -30.83 1.20 -11.43
CA ARG A 420 -31.86 0.13 -11.39
C ARG A 420 -32.75 0.14 -12.62
N VAL A 421 -33.15 1.31 -13.10
CA VAL A 421 -33.92 1.46 -14.35
C VAL A 421 -33.11 0.91 -15.53
N VAL A 422 -31.82 1.21 -15.60
CA VAL A 422 -30.91 0.68 -16.64
C VAL A 422 -30.79 -0.83 -16.54
N ALA A 423 -30.52 -1.38 -15.35
CA ALA A 423 -30.41 -2.82 -15.11
C ALA A 423 -31.69 -3.57 -15.50
N ASN A 424 -32.87 -3.02 -15.16
CA ASN A 424 -34.17 -3.60 -15.53
C ASN A 424 -34.48 -3.51 -17.04
N SER A 425 -33.89 -2.53 -17.72
CA SER A 425 -34.05 -2.30 -19.16
C SER A 425 -33.10 -3.15 -20.03
N GLY A 426 -32.21 -3.92 -19.39
CA GLY A 426 -31.13 -4.66 -20.05
C GLY A 426 -30.66 -5.86 -19.23
N GLU A 427 -29.41 -6.24 -19.46
CA GLU A 427 -28.58 -7.06 -18.58
C GLU A 427 -27.35 -6.23 -18.22
N LEU A 428 -27.25 -5.79 -16.96
CA LEU A 428 -26.09 -5.09 -16.43
C LEU A 428 -25.30 -6.05 -15.53
N ARG A 429 -23.99 -6.17 -15.76
CA ARG A 429 -23.10 -7.09 -15.04
C ARG A 429 -21.84 -6.38 -14.59
N VAL A 430 -21.42 -6.63 -13.35
CA VAL A 430 -20.11 -6.22 -12.81
C VAL A 430 -19.07 -7.28 -13.20
N LEU A 431 -18.03 -6.88 -13.92
CA LEU A 431 -16.90 -7.74 -14.31
C LEU A 431 -15.68 -7.52 -13.40
N HIS A 432 -15.39 -6.27 -13.07
CA HIS A 432 -14.39 -5.86 -12.08
C HIS A 432 -15.07 -4.96 -11.04
N PRO A 433 -15.23 -5.41 -9.78
CA PRO A 433 -15.88 -4.64 -8.73
C PRO A 433 -14.96 -3.58 -8.11
N ASN A 434 -15.54 -2.66 -7.38
CA ASN A 434 -14.85 -1.66 -6.56
C ASN A 434 -15.71 -1.29 -5.34
N VAL A 435 -15.45 -0.16 -4.66
CA VAL A 435 -16.23 0.22 -3.47
C VAL A 435 -17.72 0.47 -3.79
N CYS A 436 -18.04 1.09 -4.93
CA CYS A 436 -19.43 1.33 -5.34
C CYS A 436 -20.08 0.05 -5.89
N TRP A 437 -19.37 -0.68 -6.75
CA TRP A 437 -19.78 -1.94 -7.37
C TRP A 437 -19.13 -3.11 -6.63
N ASP A 438 -19.55 -3.36 -5.41
CA ASP A 438 -18.86 -4.22 -4.43
C ASP A 438 -18.81 -5.73 -4.72
N ARG A 439 -19.65 -6.23 -5.62
CA ARG A 439 -19.74 -7.67 -5.96
C ARG A 439 -19.73 -7.90 -7.45
N LYS A 440 -18.98 -8.93 -7.88
CA LYS A 440 -18.99 -9.42 -9.26
C LYS A 440 -20.29 -10.18 -9.52
N GLY A 441 -20.94 -9.94 -10.67
CA GLY A 441 -22.20 -10.62 -10.99
C GLY A 441 -23.22 -9.72 -11.67
N LEU A 442 -24.43 -10.24 -11.82
CA LEU A 442 -25.55 -9.54 -12.45
C LEU A 442 -26.13 -8.53 -11.47
N VAL A 443 -26.44 -7.32 -11.95
CA VAL A 443 -27.03 -6.24 -11.16
C VAL A 443 -28.54 -6.41 -11.18
N ASP A 444 -29.13 -6.68 -10.02
CA ASP A 444 -30.56 -6.92 -9.87
C ASP A 444 -31.33 -5.64 -9.48
N ALA A 445 -32.65 -5.78 -9.32
CA ALA A 445 -33.54 -4.67 -8.95
C ALA A 445 -33.36 -4.16 -7.51
N GLN A 446 -32.71 -4.94 -6.63
CA GLN A 446 -32.44 -4.57 -5.25
C GLN A 446 -31.06 -3.95 -5.06
N TRP A 447 -30.26 -3.87 -6.12
CA TRP A 447 -28.93 -3.28 -6.09
C TRP A 447 -28.93 -1.88 -5.46
N ALA A 448 -27.92 -1.64 -4.62
CA ALA A 448 -27.61 -0.34 -4.06
C ALA A 448 -26.09 -0.12 -4.12
N PRO A 449 -25.64 1.13 -4.29
CA PRO A 449 -24.21 1.42 -4.27
C PRO A 449 -23.61 1.02 -2.93
N ALA A 450 -22.47 0.34 -2.98
CA ALA A 450 -21.69 -0.04 -1.80
C ALA A 450 -22.49 -0.84 -0.75
N GLN A 451 -23.41 -1.72 -1.18
CA GLN A 451 -24.33 -2.47 -0.31
C GLN A 451 -23.64 -3.28 0.81
N ASN A 452 -22.44 -3.78 0.54
CA ASN A 452 -21.59 -4.59 1.41
C ASN A 452 -20.36 -3.80 1.89
N ILE A 453 -20.42 -2.47 1.86
CA ILE A 453 -19.33 -1.60 2.30
C ILE A 453 -18.90 -1.95 3.71
N GLU A 454 -17.58 -2.10 3.87
CA GLU A 454 -16.96 -2.42 5.14
C GLU A 454 -16.39 -1.17 5.80
N ARG A 455 -16.35 -1.22 7.13
CA ARG A 455 -15.65 -0.21 7.93
C ARG A 455 -14.18 -0.16 7.53
N ARG A 456 -13.63 1.05 7.34
CA ARG A 456 -12.18 1.20 7.13
C ARG A 456 -11.40 0.80 8.37
N ARG A 457 -10.42 -0.07 8.20
CA ARG A 457 -9.53 -0.54 9.28
C ARG A 457 -8.70 0.61 9.84
N LEU A 458 -8.50 0.60 11.15
CA LEU A 458 -7.71 1.61 11.85
C LEU A 458 -6.52 0.95 12.55
N GLY A 459 -5.41 1.68 12.64
CA GLY A 459 -4.28 1.32 13.49
C GLY A 459 -4.59 1.52 14.99
N PRO A 460 -3.59 1.25 15.87
CA PRO A 460 -3.70 1.54 17.29
C PRO A 460 -3.78 3.05 17.55
N VAL A 461 -4.15 3.40 18.77
CA VAL A 461 -4.24 4.78 19.25
C VAL A 461 -2.85 5.30 19.60
N PHE A 462 -2.54 6.52 19.18
CA PHE A 462 -1.28 7.22 19.42
C PHE A 462 -1.47 8.58 20.09
N PRO A 463 -0.49 9.05 20.89
CA PRO A 463 -0.56 10.34 21.56
C PRO A 463 -0.44 11.53 20.59
N THR A 464 0.30 11.37 19.49
CA THR A 464 0.46 12.41 18.46
C THR A 464 0.01 11.92 17.10
N GLN A 465 -0.33 12.86 16.22
CA GLN A 465 -0.71 12.54 14.85
C GLN A 465 0.51 12.07 14.03
N ASP A 466 1.72 12.55 14.36
CA ASP A 466 2.95 12.18 13.67
C ASP A 466 3.28 10.69 13.89
N ASP A 467 3.08 10.18 15.11
CA ASP A 467 3.25 8.75 15.41
C ASP A 467 2.23 7.87 14.66
N ALA A 468 0.98 8.33 14.56
CA ALA A 468 -0.04 7.64 13.77
C ALA A 468 0.34 7.58 12.28
N ALA A 469 0.92 8.66 11.73
CA ALA A 469 1.44 8.69 10.37
C ALA A 469 2.61 7.72 10.19
N LEU A 470 3.55 7.69 11.13
CA LEU A 470 4.71 6.80 11.08
C LEU A 470 4.30 5.33 11.20
N TYR A 471 3.30 5.01 12.03
CA TYR A 471 2.72 3.68 12.07
C TYR A 471 2.06 3.30 10.73
N ALA A 472 1.37 4.22 10.07
CA ALA A 472 0.84 3.95 8.73
C ALA A 472 1.98 3.69 7.72
N ARG A 473 3.12 4.39 7.85
CA ARG A 473 4.32 4.18 7.01
C ARG A 473 4.95 2.79 7.21
N THR A 474 4.96 2.25 8.43
CA THR A 474 5.53 0.90 8.69
C THR A 474 4.70 -0.24 8.10
N ASN A 475 3.41 0.02 7.80
CA ASN A 475 2.55 -0.93 7.11
C ASN A 475 2.75 -0.96 5.58
N LEU A 476 3.68 -0.14 5.06
CA LEU A 476 4.06 -0.13 3.66
C LEU A 476 5.47 -0.69 3.49
N PRO A 477 5.76 -1.39 2.36
CA PRO A 477 7.13 -1.77 2.03
C PRO A 477 8.03 -0.54 1.90
N ALA A 478 9.35 -0.75 1.95
CA ALA A 478 10.33 0.34 1.81
C ALA A 478 10.12 1.09 0.48
N THR A 479 9.89 0.34 -0.61
CA THR A 479 9.53 0.82 -1.95
C THR A 479 8.14 0.32 -2.32
N THR A 480 7.28 1.20 -2.81
CA THR A 480 5.90 0.87 -3.22
C THR A 480 5.73 1.01 -4.72
N ASP A 481 5.18 0.02 -5.41
CA ASP A 481 4.89 0.06 -6.86
C ASP A 481 3.60 0.82 -7.21
N SER A 482 2.97 1.47 -6.22
CA SER A 482 1.73 2.21 -6.36
C SER A 482 1.67 3.33 -5.34
N VAL A 483 0.83 4.33 -5.60
CA VAL A 483 0.49 5.36 -4.61
C VAL A 483 -0.46 4.75 -3.60
N PHE A 484 -0.09 4.80 -2.32
CA PHE A 484 -0.99 4.48 -1.22
C PHE A 484 -1.45 5.76 -0.55
N GLY A 485 -2.70 5.79 -0.10
CA GLY A 485 -3.30 6.92 0.59
C GLY A 485 -4.07 6.48 1.83
N GLY A 486 -4.23 7.41 2.76
CA GLY A 486 -5.10 7.24 3.92
C GLY A 486 -5.26 8.50 4.74
N LEU A 487 -5.96 8.39 5.88
CA LEU A 487 -6.33 9.52 6.72
C LEU A 487 -5.84 9.33 8.16
N ILE A 488 -5.59 10.46 8.83
CA ILE A 488 -5.36 10.51 10.27
C ILE A 488 -6.58 11.16 10.90
N LEU A 489 -7.11 10.50 11.93
CA LEU A 489 -8.30 10.89 12.66
C LEU A 489 -7.90 11.28 14.08
N LYS A 490 -8.49 12.37 14.58
CA LYS A 490 -8.42 12.77 15.98
C LYS A 490 -9.67 12.30 16.70
N ARG A 491 -9.49 11.62 17.84
CA ARG A 491 -10.54 11.10 18.73
C ARG A 491 -11.03 12.20 19.69
N THR A 492 -12.17 11.94 20.35
CA THR A 492 -12.73 12.84 21.38
C THR A 492 -11.81 13.04 22.59
N ASP A 493 -10.98 12.06 22.92
CA ASP A 493 -9.96 12.14 23.99
C ASP A 493 -8.72 12.96 23.59
N GLY A 494 -8.63 13.40 22.33
CA GLY A 494 -7.52 14.16 21.78
C GLY A 494 -6.38 13.32 21.21
N MET A 495 -6.46 11.99 21.30
CA MET A 495 -5.49 11.06 20.71
C MET A 495 -5.77 10.82 19.22
N PHE A 496 -4.86 10.13 18.54
CA PHE A 496 -4.89 9.97 17.08
C PHE A 496 -4.90 8.50 16.66
N VAL A 497 -5.55 8.22 15.53
CA VAL A 497 -5.53 6.92 14.86
C VAL A 497 -5.37 7.14 13.36
N ALA A 498 -4.64 6.27 12.68
CA ALA A 498 -4.54 6.28 11.23
C ALA A 498 -5.43 5.18 10.62
N THR A 499 -6.01 5.43 9.44
CA THR A 499 -6.56 4.34 8.62
C THR A 499 -5.43 3.44 8.13
N GLU A 500 -5.70 2.16 7.84
CA GLU A 500 -4.74 1.35 7.08
C GLU A 500 -4.56 1.93 5.66
N PRO A 501 -3.33 1.89 5.07
CA PRO A 501 -3.08 2.42 3.73
C PRO A 501 -3.86 1.65 2.66
N VAL A 502 -4.46 2.36 1.71
CA VAL A 502 -5.13 1.77 0.54
C VAL A 502 -4.53 2.31 -0.74
N ILE A 503 -4.57 1.54 -1.83
CA ILE A 503 -4.12 2.03 -3.14
C ILE A 503 -5.02 3.22 -3.54
N ALA A 504 -4.37 4.34 -3.85
CA ALA A 504 -5.01 5.56 -4.30
C ALA A 504 -4.73 5.76 -5.79
N PRO A 505 -5.66 6.38 -6.53
CA PRO A 505 -5.47 6.62 -7.96
C PRO A 505 -4.38 7.65 -8.27
N GLN A 506 -4.06 8.51 -7.31
CA GLN A 506 -3.10 9.61 -7.40
C GLN A 506 -2.74 10.10 -5.99
N GLU A 507 -1.71 10.93 -5.86
CA GLU A 507 -1.29 11.48 -4.55
C GLU A 507 -2.33 12.46 -3.99
N ASP A 508 -2.94 13.32 -4.81
CA ASP A 508 -4.00 14.24 -4.42
C ASP A 508 -5.39 13.58 -4.46
N PHE A 509 -5.56 12.46 -3.78
CA PHE A 509 -6.85 11.77 -3.69
C PHE A 509 -7.85 12.50 -2.78
N ASP A 510 -9.14 12.38 -3.07
CA ASP A 510 -10.21 12.95 -2.26
C ASP A 510 -10.46 12.16 -0.96
N VAL A 511 -10.88 12.82 0.12
CA VAL A 511 -11.19 12.16 1.40
C VAL A 511 -12.30 11.11 1.26
N ASN A 512 -13.24 11.30 0.33
CA ASN A 512 -14.31 10.36 0.01
C ASN A 512 -13.80 9.10 -0.71
N TRP A 513 -12.54 9.06 -1.15
CA TRP A 513 -11.88 7.82 -1.55
C TRP A 513 -11.68 6.88 -0.36
N ILE A 514 -11.32 7.45 0.79
CA ILE A 514 -11.09 6.70 2.03
C ILE A 514 -12.40 6.51 2.79
N PHE A 515 -13.19 7.55 3.01
CA PHE A 515 -14.54 7.44 3.61
C PHE A 515 -15.61 7.94 2.64
N PRO A 516 -16.14 7.07 1.76
CA PRO A 516 -17.27 7.44 0.89
C PRO A 516 -18.49 7.90 1.70
N ASP A 517 -19.35 8.72 1.10
CA ASP A 517 -20.57 9.21 1.75
C ASP A 517 -21.50 8.04 2.16
N GLU A 518 -21.47 6.94 1.41
CA GLU A 518 -22.17 5.69 1.73
C GLU A 518 -21.67 5.09 3.05
N SER A 519 -20.37 5.21 3.37
CA SER A 519 -19.81 4.73 4.64
C SER A 519 -20.30 5.55 5.82
N ILE A 520 -20.50 6.86 5.64
CA ILE A 520 -21.04 7.76 6.66
C ILE A 520 -22.53 7.45 6.86
N SER A 521 -23.28 7.32 5.78
CA SER A 521 -24.71 7.01 5.78
C SER A 521 -25.01 5.64 6.41
N ALA A 522 -24.11 4.66 6.22
CA ALA A 522 -24.18 3.34 6.85
C ALA A 522 -23.70 3.32 8.31
N GLY A 523 -23.30 4.46 8.88
CA GLY A 523 -22.79 4.54 10.26
C GLY A 523 -21.44 3.85 10.48
N LEU A 524 -20.64 3.68 9.42
CA LEU A 524 -19.32 3.03 9.46
C LEU A 524 -18.17 4.01 9.69
N PHE A 525 -18.44 5.32 9.64
CA PHE A 525 -17.45 6.31 10.03
C PHE A 525 -17.11 6.16 11.53
N PRO A 526 -15.82 6.17 11.92
CA PRO A 526 -15.42 5.97 13.31
C PRO A 526 -16.07 6.98 14.27
N ALA A 527 -16.82 6.50 15.26
CA ALA A 527 -17.63 7.34 16.13
C ALA A 527 -16.76 8.28 17.00
N GLY A 528 -17.10 9.58 17.01
CA GLY A 528 -16.37 10.58 17.79
C GLY A 528 -14.99 10.96 17.23
N CYS A 529 -14.72 10.61 15.96
CA CYS A 529 -13.50 11.01 15.28
C CYS A 529 -13.72 12.22 14.36
N SER A 530 -12.67 12.98 14.10
CA SER A 530 -12.61 14.02 13.06
C SER A 530 -11.36 13.85 12.21
N ILE A 531 -11.46 14.04 10.89
CA ILE A 531 -10.32 13.97 9.97
C ILE A 531 -9.43 15.21 10.20
N VAL A 532 -8.14 14.99 10.47
CA VAL A 532 -7.16 16.08 10.71
C VAL A 532 -6.01 16.08 9.71
N ALA A 533 -5.75 14.96 9.03
CA ALA A 533 -4.71 14.88 8.03
C ALA A 533 -5.00 13.84 6.96
N ARG A 534 -4.36 14.01 5.80
CA ARG A 534 -4.19 12.97 4.78
C ARG A 534 -2.73 12.51 4.80
N TYR A 535 -2.48 11.25 4.46
CA TYR A 535 -1.14 10.77 4.15
C TYR A 535 -1.13 10.07 2.80
N ARG A 536 0.02 10.12 2.11
CA ARG A 536 0.26 9.40 0.87
C ARG A 536 1.67 8.85 0.78
N SER A 537 1.85 7.78 0.04
CA SER A 537 3.16 7.31 -0.41
C SER A 537 3.42 7.70 -1.84
N ARG A 538 4.69 7.75 -2.21
CA ARG A 538 5.12 7.91 -3.59
C ARG A 538 5.91 6.70 -4.04
N HIS A 539 5.61 6.24 -5.25
CA HIS A 539 6.41 5.22 -5.93
C HIS A 539 7.76 5.80 -6.36
N ALA A 540 8.84 5.10 -6.01
CA ALA A 540 10.19 5.49 -6.40
C ALA A 540 10.36 5.34 -7.91
N ARG A 541 10.67 6.42 -8.62
CA ARG A 541 10.91 6.38 -10.08
C ARG A 541 11.87 7.47 -10.54
N GLU A 542 12.30 7.31 -11.78
CA GLU A 542 12.92 8.38 -12.55
C GLU A 542 11.85 9.30 -13.15
N VAL A 543 12.15 10.59 -13.28
CA VAL A 543 11.21 11.64 -13.73
C VAL A 543 11.59 12.16 -15.13
N PRO A 544 10.60 12.57 -15.95
CA PRO A 544 10.86 13.10 -17.29
C PRO A 544 11.36 14.56 -17.27
N VAL A 545 12.14 14.94 -16.25
CA VAL A 545 12.63 16.31 -16.04
C VAL A 545 14.15 16.31 -15.92
N LEU A 546 14.80 17.26 -16.60
CA LEU A 546 16.23 17.47 -16.51
C LEU A 546 16.55 18.28 -15.24
N LEU A 547 17.04 17.62 -14.19
CA LEU A 547 17.37 18.22 -12.90
C LEU A 547 18.78 17.82 -12.46
N SER A 548 19.42 18.69 -11.66
CA SER A 548 20.64 18.30 -10.94
C SER A 548 20.33 17.15 -9.96
N PRO A 549 21.31 16.29 -9.61
CA PRO A 549 21.07 15.16 -8.70
C PRO A 549 20.37 15.56 -7.39
N SER A 550 20.77 16.67 -6.77
CA SER A 550 20.15 17.16 -5.53
C SER A 550 18.71 17.64 -5.73
N ASN A 551 18.41 18.37 -6.81
CA ASN A 551 17.06 18.85 -7.09
C ASN A 551 16.12 17.71 -7.49
N LYS A 552 16.63 16.70 -8.20
CA LYS A 552 15.90 15.47 -8.52
C LYS A 552 15.49 14.73 -7.25
N GLN A 553 16.44 14.50 -6.33
CA GLN A 553 16.17 13.84 -5.06
C GLN A 553 15.17 14.63 -4.21
N LEU A 554 15.24 15.96 -4.22
CA LEU A 554 14.23 16.79 -3.56
C LEU A 554 12.85 16.68 -4.23
N TYR A 555 12.79 16.76 -5.56
CA TYR A 555 11.54 16.67 -6.32
C TYR A 555 10.80 15.37 -6.03
N LEU A 556 11.54 14.26 -5.96
CA LEU A 556 11.02 12.95 -5.59
C LEU A 556 10.55 12.86 -4.13
N ASN A 557 11.00 13.72 -3.23
CA ASN A 557 10.66 13.63 -1.80
C ASN A 557 9.90 14.86 -1.27
N MET A 558 9.37 15.72 -2.14
CA MET A 558 8.48 16.84 -1.79
C MET A 558 7.04 16.58 -2.24
N LEU A 559 6.05 17.18 -1.56
CA LEU A 559 4.63 17.07 -1.96
C LEU A 559 4.42 17.50 -3.42
N SER A 560 3.56 16.80 -4.15
CA SER A 560 3.21 17.17 -5.53
C SER A 560 2.59 18.57 -5.58
N VAL A 561 2.77 19.25 -6.70
CA VAL A 561 2.20 20.59 -6.93
C VAL A 561 0.68 20.54 -6.84
N ASP A 562 0.04 19.50 -7.39
CA ASP A 562 -1.41 19.28 -7.30
C ASP A 562 -1.88 19.16 -5.84
N THR A 563 -1.22 18.33 -5.03
CA THR A 563 -1.55 18.16 -3.61
C THR A 563 -1.49 19.48 -2.85
N VAL A 564 -0.41 20.23 -3.06
CA VAL A 564 -0.21 21.53 -2.39
C VAL A 564 -1.26 22.54 -2.85
N TYR A 565 -1.52 22.62 -4.16
CA TYR A 565 -2.52 23.51 -4.74
C TYR A 565 -3.91 23.24 -4.15
N THR A 566 -4.32 21.98 -4.11
CA THR A 566 -5.59 21.55 -3.54
C THR A 566 -5.67 21.87 -2.05
N ALA A 567 -4.58 21.71 -1.29
CA ALA A 567 -4.54 22.09 0.13
C ALA A 567 -4.87 23.58 0.34
N PHE A 568 -4.33 24.47 -0.50
CA PHE A 568 -4.64 25.91 -0.44
C PHE A 568 -6.08 26.25 -0.87
N LYS A 569 -6.68 25.48 -1.78
CA LYS A 569 -8.03 25.74 -2.30
C LYS A 569 -9.17 25.28 -1.39
N ARG A 570 -8.91 24.40 -0.42
CA ARG A 570 -9.95 23.78 0.44
C ARG A 570 -10.62 24.67 1.49
N GLY A 571 -10.25 25.95 1.60
CA GLY A 571 -10.93 26.89 2.49
C GLY A 571 -10.77 26.56 3.99
N SER A 572 -11.88 26.47 4.73
CA SER A 572 -11.93 26.45 6.21
C SER A 572 -11.43 25.17 6.89
N THR A 573 -11.22 24.08 6.15
CA THR A 573 -10.78 22.79 6.71
C THR A 573 -9.28 22.63 6.51
N LEU A 574 -8.49 23.07 7.50
CA LEU A 574 -7.03 22.94 7.49
C LEU A 574 -6.64 21.49 7.81
N LEU A 575 -6.43 20.70 6.77
CA LEU A 575 -5.86 19.36 6.88
C LEU A 575 -4.35 19.41 6.73
N ASP A 576 -3.65 18.58 7.50
CA ASP A 576 -2.22 18.36 7.30
C ASP A 576 -1.99 17.35 6.18
N GLU A 577 -0.98 17.61 5.35
CA GLU A 577 -0.64 16.82 4.19
C GLU A 577 0.70 16.11 4.44
N TYR A 578 0.64 14.79 4.66
CA TYR A 578 1.82 13.95 4.81
C TYR A 578 2.27 13.29 3.51
N LEU A 579 3.56 13.31 3.22
CA LEU A 579 4.20 12.48 2.19
C LEU A 579 5.16 11.50 2.82
N PHE A 580 5.01 10.23 2.48
CA PHE A 580 5.97 9.17 2.69
C PHE A 580 6.89 9.10 1.47
N GLY A 581 8.08 9.67 1.62
CA GLY A 581 9.06 9.77 0.55
C GLY A 581 9.71 8.41 0.23
N PRO A 582 10.06 8.15 -1.04
CA PRO A 582 10.79 6.95 -1.43
C PRO A 582 12.18 6.82 -0.77
N ASP A 583 12.77 7.93 -0.30
CA ASP A 583 14.04 7.93 0.44
C ASP A 583 13.91 7.57 1.93
N GLY A 584 12.70 7.21 2.38
CA GLY A 584 12.38 6.91 3.77
C GLY A 584 11.94 8.13 4.59
N SER A 585 11.98 9.35 4.03
CA SER A 585 11.48 10.55 4.71
C SER A 585 9.97 10.50 4.94
N VAL A 586 9.54 11.19 5.99
CA VAL A 586 8.14 11.55 6.19
C VAL A 586 8.10 13.05 6.43
N ILE A 587 7.44 13.78 5.54
CA ILE A 587 7.22 15.22 5.69
C ILE A 587 5.74 15.51 5.91
N ARG A 588 5.46 16.56 6.68
CA ARG A 588 4.14 17.07 6.98
C ARG A 588 4.07 18.53 6.56
N TYR A 589 3.04 18.89 5.82
CA TYR A 589 2.77 20.27 5.44
C TYR A 589 1.37 20.72 5.87
N ARG A 590 1.29 21.91 6.46
CA ARG A 590 0.02 22.63 6.67
C ARG A 590 0.05 23.89 5.83
N SER A 591 -0.92 24.03 4.93
CA SER A 591 -1.04 25.21 4.06
C SER A 591 -1.31 26.47 4.86
N GLY A 592 -0.61 27.56 4.52
CA GLY A 592 -0.93 28.91 5.00
C GLY A 592 -1.86 29.64 4.03
N THR A 593 -1.53 30.89 3.72
CA THR A 593 -2.37 31.74 2.85
C THR A 593 -1.90 31.72 1.39
N TRP A 594 -2.80 31.39 0.46
CA TRP A 594 -2.50 31.32 -0.98
C TRP A 594 -1.92 32.62 -1.55
N ASP A 595 -2.44 33.78 -1.13
CA ASP A 595 -1.98 35.09 -1.63
C ASP A 595 -0.50 35.37 -1.30
N ARG A 596 -0.02 34.91 -0.14
CA ARG A 596 1.38 35.09 0.26
C ARG A 596 2.31 34.19 -0.57
N LEU A 597 1.90 32.94 -0.78
CA LEU A 597 2.63 32.01 -1.66
C LEU A 597 2.72 32.60 -3.08
N ARG A 598 1.62 33.10 -3.62
CA ARG A 598 1.58 33.72 -4.95
C ARG A 598 2.55 34.90 -5.07
N ALA A 599 2.64 35.75 -4.05
CA ALA A 599 3.58 36.87 -4.04
C ALA A 599 5.04 36.39 -4.01
N ASP A 600 5.35 35.35 -3.25
CA ASP A 600 6.70 34.77 -3.21
C ASP A 600 7.09 34.07 -4.52
N LEU A 601 6.14 33.37 -5.17
CA LEU A 601 6.37 32.79 -6.50
C LEU A 601 6.61 33.88 -7.55
N ALA A 602 5.93 35.03 -7.46
CA ALA A 602 6.16 36.16 -8.35
C ALA A 602 7.61 36.65 -8.26
N ASN A 603 8.15 36.70 -7.05
CA ASN A 603 9.54 37.10 -6.79
C ASN A 603 10.55 36.05 -7.27
N ALA A 604 10.25 34.76 -7.12
CA ALA A 604 11.13 33.69 -7.61
C ALA A 604 11.19 33.67 -9.15
N LEU A 605 10.09 34.04 -9.80
CA LEU A 605 9.91 34.03 -11.25
C LEU A 605 10.07 35.43 -11.88
N ASN A 606 10.90 36.30 -11.29
CA ASN A 606 11.01 37.75 -11.59
C ASN A 606 11.21 38.13 -13.09
N ASP A 607 11.63 37.21 -13.95
CA ASP A 607 11.75 37.43 -15.40
C ASP A 607 10.38 37.48 -16.12
N PHE A 608 9.31 36.98 -15.50
CA PHE A 608 7.96 37.00 -16.02
C PHE A 608 7.25 38.30 -15.64
N LYS A 609 7.11 39.22 -16.61
CA LYS A 609 6.53 40.58 -16.45
C LYS A 609 5.14 40.66 -15.77
N LYS A 610 4.43 39.54 -15.56
CA LYS A 610 3.27 39.34 -14.66
C LYS A 610 2.91 37.84 -14.58
N LEU A 611 2.68 37.31 -13.37
CA LEU A 611 2.08 35.98 -13.19
C LEU A 611 0.65 35.94 -13.79
N PRO A 612 0.19 34.80 -14.34
CA PRO A 612 -1.21 34.62 -14.74
C PRO A 612 -2.18 34.96 -13.61
N PRO A 613 -3.34 35.58 -13.90
CA PRO A 613 -4.38 35.86 -12.91
C PRO A 613 -4.86 34.58 -12.21
N ASP A 614 -4.97 33.49 -12.97
CA ASP A 614 -5.31 32.14 -12.51
C ASP A 614 -4.07 31.26 -12.54
N LEU A 615 -3.26 31.31 -11.48
CA LEU A 615 -2.21 30.29 -11.28
C LEU A 615 -2.92 28.95 -10.99
N ASP A 616 -2.64 27.94 -11.80
CA ASP A 616 -3.08 26.56 -11.56
C ASP A 616 -1.87 25.63 -11.35
N SER A 617 -2.15 24.40 -10.94
CA SER A 617 -1.11 23.41 -10.66
C SER A 617 -0.35 22.98 -11.93
N ALA A 618 -1.04 22.88 -13.06
CA ALA A 618 -0.44 22.53 -14.35
C ALA A 618 0.63 23.53 -14.78
N TRP A 619 0.34 24.83 -14.64
CA TRP A 619 1.28 25.89 -14.96
C TRP A 619 2.52 25.85 -14.06
N ILE A 620 2.36 25.67 -12.74
CA ILE A 620 3.51 25.57 -11.82
C ILE A 620 4.35 24.33 -12.15
N LYS A 621 3.70 23.17 -12.39
CA LYS A 621 4.38 21.92 -12.74
C LYS A 621 5.19 22.08 -14.02
N GLN A 622 4.62 22.73 -15.04
CA GLN A 622 5.30 23.04 -16.28
C GLN A 622 6.57 23.90 -16.06
N ARG A 623 6.54 24.90 -15.17
CA ARG A 623 7.73 25.72 -14.85
C ARG A 623 8.84 24.94 -14.17
N ILE A 624 8.49 23.97 -13.32
CA ILE A 624 9.48 23.05 -12.73
C ILE A 624 10.07 22.15 -13.82
N HIS A 625 9.22 21.61 -14.70
CA HIS A 625 9.64 20.77 -15.82
C HIS A 625 10.57 21.52 -16.76
N GLU A 626 10.26 22.78 -17.07
CA GLU A 626 11.06 23.70 -17.88
C GLU A 626 12.37 24.13 -17.21
N GLY A 627 12.55 23.87 -15.92
CA GLY A 627 13.73 24.25 -15.15
C GLY A 627 13.75 25.72 -14.73
N GLU A 628 12.66 26.45 -14.97
CA GLU A 628 12.50 27.87 -14.63
C GLU A 628 12.16 28.09 -13.15
N LEU A 629 11.56 27.08 -12.51
CA LEU A 629 11.34 27.05 -11.05
C LEU A 629 12.08 25.85 -10.45
N LYS A 630 13.07 26.07 -9.59
CA LYS A 630 13.79 24.95 -8.97
C LYS A 630 12.93 24.31 -7.86
N PRO A 631 12.98 22.98 -7.68
CA PRO A 631 12.35 22.30 -6.56
C PRO A 631 12.72 22.91 -5.19
N SER A 632 13.98 23.35 -5.00
CA SER A 632 14.43 24.00 -3.76
C SER A 632 13.73 25.34 -3.50
N GLU A 633 13.54 26.16 -4.53
CA GLU A 633 12.87 27.46 -4.44
C GLU A 633 11.37 27.29 -4.16
N TRP A 634 10.76 26.26 -4.75
CA TRP A 634 9.40 25.86 -4.44
C TRP A 634 9.25 25.47 -2.96
N VAL A 635 10.12 24.58 -2.46
CA VAL A 635 10.08 24.13 -1.06
C VAL A 635 10.34 25.29 -0.09
N ASP A 636 11.29 26.18 -0.39
CA ASP A 636 11.53 27.40 0.39
C ASP A 636 10.28 28.28 0.48
N SER A 637 9.58 28.45 -0.62
CA SER A 637 8.32 29.21 -0.67
C SER A 637 7.23 28.56 0.19
N LEU A 638 7.13 27.22 0.18
CA LEU A 638 6.18 26.50 1.04
C LEU A 638 6.53 26.60 2.52
N ALA A 639 7.81 26.45 2.87
CA ALA A 639 8.31 26.57 4.24
C ALA A 639 8.04 27.98 4.82
N LYS A 640 8.20 29.03 4.01
CA LYS A 640 7.95 30.41 4.40
C LYS A 640 6.45 30.75 4.53
N ASN A 641 5.59 30.12 3.73
CA ASN A 641 4.17 30.45 3.63
C ASN A 641 3.23 29.39 4.23
N GLY A 642 3.76 28.46 5.04
CA GLY A 642 3.01 27.41 5.71
C GLY A 642 3.80 26.84 6.87
N TYR A 643 3.40 25.66 7.34
CA TYR A 643 4.16 24.91 8.35
C TYR A 643 4.64 23.59 7.73
N LEU A 644 5.95 23.51 7.49
CA LEU A 644 6.62 22.33 6.93
C LEU A 644 7.47 21.68 8.02
N GLN A 645 7.23 20.40 8.29
CA GLN A 645 7.92 19.62 9.31
C GLN A 645 8.48 18.34 8.68
N VAL A 646 9.75 18.06 8.95
CA VAL A 646 10.35 16.74 8.73
C VAL A 646 10.04 15.90 9.96
N VAL A 647 9.24 14.86 9.78
CA VAL A 647 8.80 13.93 10.84
C VAL A 647 9.75 12.74 10.93
N ALA A 648 10.09 12.13 9.78
CA ALA A 648 11.19 11.19 9.66
C ALA A 648 12.22 11.74 8.66
N GLY A 649 13.49 11.70 9.08
CA GLY A 649 14.59 12.26 8.31
C GLY A 649 15.06 11.38 7.15
N SER A 650 15.84 11.98 6.25
CA SER A 650 16.51 11.30 5.14
C SER A 650 17.79 12.06 4.74
N PRO A 651 18.63 11.53 3.83
CA PRO A 651 19.77 12.30 3.30
C PRO A 651 19.37 13.64 2.65
N VAL A 652 18.18 13.71 2.06
CA VAL A 652 17.65 14.92 1.40
C VAL A 652 17.12 15.92 2.42
N TRP A 653 16.30 15.45 3.36
CA TRP A 653 15.61 16.32 4.31
C TRP A 653 16.42 16.58 5.59
N GLY A 654 17.45 15.78 5.88
CA GLY A 654 18.21 15.81 7.12
C GLY A 654 17.42 15.24 8.31
N ARG A 655 17.86 15.54 9.54
CA ARG A 655 17.20 15.10 10.78
C ARG A 655 15.78 15.70 10.95
N PRO A 656 14.86 15.04 11.68
CA PRO A 656 13.54 15.60 12.02
C PRO A 656 13.64 17.01 12.60
N ARG A 657 12.90 17.96 12.03
CA ARG A 657 12.86 19.39 12.43
C ARG A 657 11.77 20.16 11.68
N ALA A 658 11.40 21.32 12.22
CA ALA A 658 10.65 22.32 11.46
C ALA A 658 11.55 22.94 10.38
N VAL A 659 11.03 23.07 9.16
CA VAL A 659 11.76 23.64 8.02
C VAL A 659 11.29 25.08 7.82
N SER A 660 12.18 26.03 8.07
CA SER A 660 11.99 27.45 7.75
C SER A 660 12.69 27.89 6.47
N ARG A 661 13.77 27.19 6.10
CA ARG A 661 14.50 27.33 4.84
C ARG A 661 15.12 25.99 4.44
N PHE A 662 15.00 25.65 3.17
CA PHE A 662 15.62 24.52 2.52
C PHE A 662 17.09 24.86 2.16
N GLY A 663 18.03 24.11 2.73
CA GLY A 663 19.46 24.36 2.56
C GLY A 663 20.29 23.51 3.53
N VAL A 664 21.61 23.46 3.28
CA VAL A 664 22.58 22.60 3.98
C VAL A 664 22.26 22.55 5.47
N PRO A 665 22.03 21.36 6.06
CA PRO A 665 21.81 21.25 7.50
C PRO A 665 22.99 21.92 8.17
N SER A 666 22.73 23.06 8.82
CA SER A 666 23.78 23.72 9.58
C SER A 666 24.17 22.71 10.66
N PRO A 667 25.44 22.25 10.73
CA PRO A 667 25.88 21.56 11.92
C PRO A 667 25.68 22.59 13.02
N GLU A 668 24.71 22.36 13.90
CA GLU A 668 24.64 23.10 15.14
C GLU A 668 26.05 23.05 15.73
N ARG A 669 26.64 24.22 16.00
CA ARG A 669 27.89 24.25 16.74
C ARG A 669 27.59 23.55 18.06
N ALA A 670 28.10 22.33 18.23
CA ALA A 670 27.89 21.55 19.43
C ALA A 670 28.50 22.32 20.61
N THR A 671 27.69 23.14 21.27
CA THR A 671 28.00 23.78 22.55
C THR A 671 27.87 22.78 23.69
N HIS A 672 27.20 21.65 23.44
CA HIS A 672 26.92 20.59 24.39
C HIS A 672 27.73 19.33 24.09
N THR A 673 28.02 18.53 25.12
CA THR A 673 28.78 17.28 25.01
C THR A 673 27.96 16.12 24.43
N TYR A 674 26.67 16.36 24.13
CA TYR A 674 25.73 15.43 23.51
C TYR A 674 24.68 16.21 22.70
N ASP A 675 24.01 15.52 21.78
CA ASP A 675 22.96 16.09 20.93
C ASP A 675 21.68 16.34 21.76
N GLN A 676 21.09 17.54 21.74
CA GLN A 676 19.78 17.80 22.36
C GLN A 676 18.62 17.51 21.40
N ALA A 677 17.43 17.28 21.94
CA ALA A 677 16.21 17.05 21.17
C ALA A 677 15.71 18.38 20.57
N GLY A 678 15.79 18.51 19.24
CA GLY A 678 15.22 19.65 18.51
C GLY A 678 13.73 19.49 18.16
N SER A 679 13.15 18.31 18.43
CA SER A 679 11.74 18.02 18.19
C SER A 679 11.23 16.98 19.20
N GLU A 680 9.92 16.88 19.33
CA GLU A 680 9.27 15.81 20.10
C GLU A 680 9.83 14.43 19.69
N PRO A 681 10.05 13.51 20.65
CA PRO A 681 10.45 12.16 20.34
C PRO A 681 9.30 11.40 19.69
N LEU A 682 9.64 10.30 19.02
CA LEU A 682 8.65 9.36 18.54
C LEU A 682 8.07 8.58 19.73
N TYR A 683 6.77 8.33 19.72
CA TYR A 683 6.08 7.57 20.74
C TYR A 683 5.54 6.25 20.21
N GLY A 684 5.49 5.25 21.10
CA GLY A 684 4.74 4.01 20.88
C GLY A 684 3.22 4.23 20.97
N PRO A 685 2.42 3.18 20.68
CA PRO A 685 0.98 3.23 20.84
C PRO A 685 0.59 3.34 22.32
N VAL A 686 -0.67 3.67 22.57
CA VAL A 686 -1.23 3.84 23.91
C VAL A 686 -1.71 2.50 24.47
N PHE A 687 -1.43 2.25 25.74
CA PHE A 687 -1.76 1.06 26.52
C PHE A 687 -2.60 1.40 27.75
N THR A 688 -3.34 0.42 28.25
CA THR A 688 -4.14 0.55 29.48
C THR A 688 -3.36 0.20 30.74
N GLN A 689 -2.19 -0.43 30.61
CA GLN A 689 -1.32 -0.84 31.72
C GLN A 689 0.13 -0.41 31.46
N ASN A 690 0.84 -0.04 32.52
CA ASN A 690 2.26 0.34 32.42
C ASN A 690 3.16 -0.86 32.07
N PHE A 691 2.84 -2.07 32.52
CA PHE A 691 3.58 -3.29 32.18
C PHE A 691 3.56 -3.60 30.69
N ASP A 692 2.43 -3.35 30.02
CA ASP A 692 2.30 -3.60 28.58
C ASP A 692 3.09 -2.56 27.76
N ALA A 693 3.12 -1.30 28.19
CA ALA A 693 4.02 -0.30 27.62
C ALA A 693 5.50 -0.69 27.79
N GLY A 694 5.89 -1.21 28.97
CA GLY A 694 7.24 -1.70 29.24
C GLY A 694 7.62 -2.89 28.35
N ARG A 695 6.71 -3.86 28.15
CA ARG A 695 6.91 -4.98 27.21
C ARG A 695 7.06 -4.49 25.78
N TYR A 696 6.23 -3.56 25.35
CA TYR A 696 6.32 -2.99 24.01
C TYR A 696 7.68 -2.35 23.76
N ILE A 697 8.20 -1.53 24.69
CA ILE A 697 9.54 -0.93 24.56
C ILE A 697 10.62 -2.01 24.48
N HIS A 698 10.51 -3.06 25.29
CA HIS A 698 11.46 -4.17 25.26
C HIS A 698 11.50 -4.85 23.89
N GLU A 699 10.34 -5.04 23.25
CA GLU A 699 10.23 -5.54 21.88
C GLU A 699 10.81 -4.53 20.85
N GLN A 700 10.69 -3.22 21.11
CA GLN A 700 11.24 -2.16 20.25
C GLN A 700 12.74 -1.88 20.47
N ALA A 701 13.43 -2.59 21.37
CA ALA A 701 14.85 -2.36 21.66
C ALA A 701 15.80 -2.65 20.47
N GLY A 702 15.31 -3.30 19.42
CA GLY A 702 15.97 -3.40 18.11
C GLY A 702 17.33 -4.11 18.12
N SER A 703 18.28 -3.59 17.34
CA SER A 703 19.61 -4.19 17.11
C SER A 703 20.56 -4.12 18.31
N ARG A 704 20.21 -3.37 19.36
CA ARG A 704 21.01 -3.19 20.59
C ARG A 704 22.49 -2.83 20.32
N ALA A 705 22.78 -2.11 19.24
CA ALA A 705 24.16 -1.74 18.86
C ALA A 705 24.83 -0.82 19.89
N SER A 706 24.05 0.02 20.57
CA SER A 706 24.49 0.85 21.68
C SER A 706 23.42 0.92 22.77
N GLN A 707 23.82 1.37 23.95
CA GLN A 707 22.91 1.53 25.08
C GLN A 707 21.94 2.66 24.77
N SER A 708 20.66 2.41 24.98
CA SER A 708 19.59 3.36 24.74
C SER A 708 18.68 3.51 25.95
N PHE A 709 17.91 4.59 26.00
CA PHE A 709 16.99 4.89 27.10
C PHE A 709 15.79 5.69 26.61
N GLY A 710 14.81 5.85 27.49
CA GLY A 710 13.66 6.70 27.28
C GLY A 710 12.71 6.66 28.47
N PHE A 711 11.50 7.18 28.29
CA PHE A 711 10.54 7.34 29.39
C PHE A 711 9.18 6.74 29.03
N VAL A 712 8.55 6.10 30.02
CA VAL A 712 7.12 5.77 29.99
C VAL A 712 6.36 6.95 30.59
N LEU A 713 5.35 7.41 29.87
CA LEU A 713 4.51 8.54 30.21
C LEU A 713 3.09 8.06 30.46
N HIS A 714 2.35 8.79 31.28
CA HIS A 714 0.92 8.61 31.45
C HIS A 714 0.16 9.93 31.47
N ARG A 715 -1.15 9.84 31.21
CA ARG A 715 -2.08 10.98 31.27
C ARG A 715 -3.09 10.83 32.41
N GLU A 716 -3.24 11.87 33.21
CA GLU A 716 -4.30 11.98 34.21
C GLU A 716 -5.57 12.63 33.60
N PRO A 717 -6.80 12.24 34.02
CA PRO A 717 -7.16 11.29 35.08
C PRO A 717 -7.32 9.83 34.62
N HIS A 718 -7.21 9.55 33.31
CA HIS A 718 -7.61 8.25 32.75
C HIS A 718 -6.57 7.13 32.89
N LYS A 719 -5.34 7.45 33.33
CA LYS A 719 -4.21 6.53 33.50
C LYS A 719 -3.99 5.60 32.29
N VAL A 720 -3.81 6.21 31.12
CA VAL A 720 -3.32 5.53 29.92
C VAL A 720 -1.83 5.77 29.77
N PHE A 721 -1.11 4.77 29.25
CA PHE A 721 0.36 4.73 29.23
C PHE A 721 0.88 4.65 27.80
N PHE A 722 2.01 5.28 27.53
CA PHE A 722 2.77 5.11 26.28
C PHE A 722 4.23 5.41 26.59
N ALA A 723 5.12 5.21 25.63
CA ALA A 723 6.54 5.41 25.84
C ALA A 723 7.17 6.15 24.68
N SER A 724 8.18 6.97 24.97
CA SER A 724 9.11 7.41 23.92
C SER A 724 9.83 6.19 23.34
N LEU A 725 10.16 6.21 22.06
CA LEU A 725 11.03 5.19 21.45
C LEU A 725 12.48 5.32 21.96
N PRO A 726 13.25 4.21 22.00
CA PRO A 726 14.58 4.22 22.59
C PRO A 726 15.54 5.11 21.80
N ILE A 727 16.25 5.99 22.51
CA ILE A 727 17.30 6.82 21.94
C ILE A 727 18.65 6.51 22.58
N GLU A 728 19.74 6.69 21.85
CA GLU A 728 21.08 6.42 22.35
C GLU A 728 21.48 7.36 23.51
N VAL A 729 22.04 6.79 24.57
CA VAL A 729 22.40 7.50 25.80
C VAL A 729 23.45 8.60 25.54
N GLN A 730 24.43 8.38 24.66
CA GLN A 730 25.60 9.28 24.48
C GLN A 730 26.21 9.70 25.84
N GLN A 731 26.93 10.82 25.93
CA GLN A 731 27.43 11.35 27.21
C GLN A 731 26.38 12.19 27.97
N SER A 732 25.07 11.92 27.76
CA SER A 732 23.98 12.77 28.25
C SER A 732 23.63 12.61 29.73
N LYS A 733 24.10 11.55 30.40
CA LYS A 733 23.63 11.18 31.74
C LYS A 733 22.09 11.06 31.81
N LEU A 734 21.49 10.47 30.76
CA LEU A 734 20.06 10.20 30.63
C LEU A 734 19.20 11.49 30.70
N ALA A 735 19.66 12.56 30.06
CA ALA A 735 19.04 13.88 30.19
C ALA A 735 17.64 13.97 29.58
N TYR A 736 16.78 14.81 30.17
CA TYR A 736 15.43 15.05 29.65
C TYR A 736 15.50 15.77 28.31
N ASP A 737 16.39 16.75 28.16
CA ASP A 737 16.64 17.51 26.93
C ASP A 737 17.27 16.68 25.81
N ARG A 738 17.63 15.42 26.08
CA ARG A 738 18.03 14.42 25.08
C ARG A 738 16.82 13.74 24.43
N VAL A 739 15.70 13.62 25.18
CA VAL A 739 14.46 12.97 24.73
C VAL A 739 13.41 13.99 24.32
N PHE A 740 13.21 15.04 25.13
CA PHE A 740 12.16 16.04 24.94
C PHE A 740 12.75 17.41 24.62
N PRO A 741 12.13 18.20 23.73
CA PRO A 741 12.54 19.57 23.45
C PRO A 741 12.64 20.41 24.73
N ASP A 742 13.73 21.18 24.84
CA ASP A 742 14.02 22.04 26.00
C ASP A 742 14.05 21.29 27.35
N GLY A 743 14.07 19.95 27.34
CA GLY A 743 13.94 19.11 28.53
C GLY A 743 12.56 19.14 29.19
N LEU A 744 11.53 19.60 28.48
CA LEU A 744 10.17 19.73 28.97
C LEU A 744 9.32 18.54 28.53
N VAL A 745 8.76 17.82 29.50
CA VAL A 745 7.80 16.74 29.24
C VAL A 745 6.56 17.32 28.55
N PRO A 746 5.96 16.63 27.56
CA PRO A 746 4.81 17.15 26.81
C PRO A 746 3.66 17.56 27.72
N GLN A 747 2.99 18.66 27.36
CA GLN A 747 1.93 19.23 28.17
C GLN A 747 0.80 18.22 28.42
N GLY A 748 0.40 18.07 29.69
CA GLY A 748 -0.69 17.17 30.10
C GLY A 748 -0.26 15.73 30.39
N TYR A 749 1.04 15.43 30.31
CA TYR A 749 1.60 14.12 30.60
C TYR A 749 2.60 14.16 31.77
N VAL A 750 2.73 13.03 32.45
CA VAL A 750 3.63 12.84 33.58
C VAL A 750 4.50 11.61 33.32
N VAL A 751 5.76 11.65 33.77
CA VAL A 751 6.68 10.52 33.69
C VAL A 751 6.31 9.47 34.73
N GLU A 752 5.91 8.29 34.25
CA GLU A 752 5.62 7.11 35.07
C GLU A 752 6.92 6.38 35.46
N SER A 753 7.81 6.17 34.48
CA SER A 753 9.05 5.41 34.71
C SER A 753 10.13 5.73 33.67
N LEU A 754 11.39 5.47 34.04
CA LEU A 754 12.54 5.48 33.15
C LEU A 754 12.79 4.05 32.65
N TYR A 755 13.27 3.89 31.42
CA TYR A 755 13.77 2.60 30.95
C TYR A 755 15.16 2.71 30.33
N LEU A 756 15.94 1.63 30.44
CA LEU A 756 17.22 1.45 29.77
C LEU A 756 17.22 0.16 28.98
N CYS A 757 17.84 0.21 27.80
CA CYS A 757 18.08 -0.91 26.91
C CYS A 757 19.58 -1.15 26.80
N ALA A 758 20.01 -2.37 27.17
CA ALA A 758 21.42 -2.74 27.17
C ALA A 758 21.93 -2.89 25.74
N ALA A 759 23.19 -2.48 25.53
CA ALA A 759 23.94 -2.79 24.31
C ALA A 759 24.31 -4.27 24.28
N GLN A 760 24.38 -4.86 23.09
CA GLN A 760 24.88 -6.21 22.91
C GLN A 760 26.40 -6.23 22.98
N ALA A 761 26.96 -6.99 23.93
CA ALA A 761 28.40 -7.09 24.09
C ALA A 761 29.06 -7.77 22.86
N PRO A 762 30.27 -7.35 22.44
CA PRO A 762 31.03 -8.06 21.40
C PRO A 762 31.27 -9.51 21.82
N THR A 763 31.11 -10.46 20.88
CA THR A 763 31.24 -11.91 21.08
C THR A 763 32.59 -12.38 21.66
N ALA A 764 33.61 -11.50 21.70
CA ALA A 764 34.94 -11.76 22.23
C ALA A 764 35.19 -11.25 23.67
N SER A 765 34.19 -10.65 24.33
CA SER A 765 34.33 -10.19 25.73
C SER A 765 34.02 -11.31 26.72
N SER A 766 34.98 -11.62 27.60
CA SER A 766 34.79 -12.53 28.74
C SER A 766 34.02 -11.88 29.92
N ASP A 767 33.55 -10.64 29.75
CA ASP A 767 32.88 -9.87 30.79
C ASP A 767 31.42 -10.37 30.98
N THR A 768 31.25 -11.33 31.89
CA THR A 768 29.96 -11.95 32.24
C THR A 768 28.88 -10.97 32.71
N VAL A 769 29.27 -9.75 33.12
CA VAL A 769 28.38 -8.77 33.76
C VAL A 769 27.51 -8.05 32.75
N THR A 770 28.10 -7.55 31.66
CA THR A 770 27.40 -6.80 30.61
C THR A 770 26.57 -7.69 29.68
N GLN A 771 26.76 -9.00 29.74
CA GLN A 771 25.98 -9.97 28.96
C GLN A 771 24.56 -10.17 29.50
N HIS A 772 24.37 -10.09 30.83
CA HIS A 772 23.10 -10.44 31.48
C HIS A 772 22.46 -9.28 32.27
N PHE A 773 23.22 -8.23 32.60
CA PHE A 773 22.70 -7.07 33.31
C PHE A 773 23.49 -5.78 33.01
N PHE A 774 23.03 -4.66 33.57
CA PHE A 774 23.69 -3.35 33.44
C PHE A 774 24.85 -3.21 34.42
N SER A 775 25.85 -2.39 34.10
CA SER A 775 26.96 -2.15 35.02
C SER A 775 26.50 -1.33 36.24
N PRO A 776 27.21 -1.41 37.40
CA PRO A 776 26.89 -0.55 38.54
C PRO A 776 26.89 0.96 38.22
N MET A 777 27.67 1.39 37.22
CA MET A 777 27.66 2.76 36.72
C MET A 777 26.35 3.13 36.04
N ASP A 778 25.83 2.25 35.19
CA ASP A 778 24.56 2.46 34.49
C ASP A 778 23.39 2.50 35.46
N VAL A 779 23.38 1.60 36.44
CA VAL A 779 22.35 1.54 37.50
C VAL A 779 22.39 2.82 38.35
N HIS A 780 23.57 3.29 38.72
CA HIS A 780 23.73 4.57 39.42
C HIS A 780 23.16 5.74 38.61
N LEU A 781 23.52 5.84 37.31
CA LEU A 781 23.02 6.91 36.44
C LEU A 781 21.49 6.86 36.30
N ALA A 782 20.93 5.66 36.14
CA ALA A 782 19.49 5.45 36.04
C ALA A 782 18.75 5.89 37.31
N LEU A 783 19.24 5.48 38.49
CA LEU A 783 18.63 5.83 39.77
C LEU A 783 18.80 7.30 40.12
N ALA A 784 19.95 7.90 39.79
CA ALA A 784 20.16 9.33 39.94
C ALA A 784 19.17 10.14 39.09
N ARG A 785 18.85 9.67 37.88
CA ARG A 785 17.85 10.29 37.00
C ARG A 785 16.41 10.06 37.48
N ALA A 786 16.11 8.87 37.99
CA ALA A 786 14.79 8.50 38.50
C ALA A 786 14.44 9.19 39.83
N HIS A 787 15.42 9.77 40.52
CA HIS A 787 15.22 10.46 41.79
C HIS A 787 14.54 11.82 41.62
N SER A 788 13.48 12.05 42.39
CA SER A 788 12.79 13.34 42.49
C SER A 788 12.51 13.68 43.95
N ASN A 789 12.07 14.92 44.23
CA ASN A 789 11.63 15.33 45.56
C ASN A 789 10.42 14.53 46.08
N GLN A 790 9.73 13.78 45.21
CA GLN A 790 8.56 12.95 45.56
C GLN A 790 8.93 11.45 45.71
N GLY A 791 10.22 11.10 45.59
CA GLY A 791 10.71 9.73 45.64
C GLY A 791 11.35 9.28 44.32
N TYR A 792 11.57 7.97 44.18
CA TYR A 792 12.17 7.36 42.99
C TYR A 792 11.09 6.86 42.02
N LEU A 793 11.21 7.25 40.76
CA LEU A 793 10.46 6.62 39.68
C LEU A 793 10.94 5.17 39.48
N PRO A 794 10.06 4.23 39.13
CA PRO A 794 10.47 2.90 38.72
C PRO A 794 11.42 2.95 37.51
N VAL A 795 12.35 1.98 37.45
CA VAL A 795 13.30 1.83 36.35
C VAL A 795 13.12 0.46 35.69
N TRP A 796 12.95 0.46 34.38
CA TRP A 796 12.93 -0.75 33.56
C TRP A 796 14.30 -1.04 32.98
N PHE A 797 14.73 -2.30 33.10
CA PHE A 797 15.99 -2.79 32.55
C PHE A 797 15.70 -3.85 31.48
N SER A 798 15.86 -3.45 30.22
CA SER A 798 15.76 -4.32 29.05
C SER A 798 17.15 -4.89 28.73
N CYS A 799 17.42 -6.09 29.25
CA CYS A 799 18.73 -6.75 29.22
C CYS A 799 19.08 -7.27 27.82
N ALA A 800 20.38 -7.42 27.55
CA ALA A 800 20.90 -7.89 26.26
C ALA A 800 20.61 -9.38 26.01
N ASP A 801 20.34 -10.16 27.06
CA ASP A 801 19.99 -11.57 27.00
C ASP A 801 18.48 -11.83 26.80
N GLY A 802 17.70 -10.78 26.57
CA GLY A 802 16.26 -10.85 26.34
C GLY A 802 15.39 -10.77 27.60
N ALA A 803 15.97 -10.60 28.79
CA ALA A 803 15.15 -10.36 29.99
C ALA A 803 14.65 -8.91 30.08
N LEU A 804 13.47 -8.73 30.69
CA LEU A 804 12.93 -7.43 31.10
C LEU A 804 12.70 -7.42 32.60
N LEU A 805 13.36 -6.50 33.29
CA LEU A 805 13.22 -6.32 34.73
C LEU A 805 12.63 -4.94 35.05
N ARG A 806 11.90 -4.86 36.16
CA ARG A 806 11.40 -3.61 36.76
C ARG A 806 11.96 -3.48 38.17
N PHE A 807 12.59 -2.35 38.45
CA PHE A 807 13.12 -2.02 39.77
C PHE A 807 12.40 -0.82 40.35
N GLU A 808 11.88 -0.97 41.57
CA GLU A 808 11.19 0.08 42.32
C GLU A 808 11.87 0.24 43.67
N MET A 809 12.54 1.38 43.86
CA MET A 809 13.35 1.61 45.05
C MET A 809 12.50 2.06 46.23
N GLU A 810 12.72 1.45 47.40
CA GLU A 810 12.03 1.85 48.62
C GLU A 810 12.73 3.07 49.24
N TYR A 811 12.17 4.26 49.01
CA TYR A 811 12.72 5.52 49.51
C TYR A 811 12.40 5.80 50.99
N TYR A 812 11.23 5.36 51.44
CA TYR A 812 10.68 5.68 52.75
C TYR A 812 10.21 4.41 53.45
N ASP A 813 10.65 4.21 54.69
CA ASP A 813 10.16 3.14 55.55
C ASP A 813 9.05 3.70 56.47
N PRO A 814 7.77 3.38 56.22
CA PRO A 814 6.68 3.84 57.06
C PRO A 814 6.72 3.24 58.47
N ALA A 815 7.36 2.08 58.67
CA ALA A 815 7.46 1.45 59.98
C ALA A 815 8.50 2.14 60.88
N GLN A 816 9.55 2.71 60.29
CA GLN A 816 10.61 3.44 61.00
C GLN A 816 10.47 4.96 60.90
N ALA A 817 9.49 5.45 60.13
CA ALA A 817 9.28 6.86 59.81
C ALA A 817 10.55 7.58 59.31
N ALA A 818 11.41 6.86 58.58
CA ALA A 818 12.71 7.32 58.16
C ALA A 818 12.97 7.06 56.66
N PHE A 819 13.78 7.92 56.03
CA PHE A 819 14.27 7.70 54.68
C PHE A 819 15.33 6.59 54.69
N LYS A 820 15.21 5.62 53.78
CA LYS A 820 16.22 4.58 53.65
C LYS A 820 17.45 5.15 52.91
N PRO A 821 18.68 4.87 53.38
CA PRO A 821 19.88 5.29 52.66
C PRO A 821 19.94 4.61 51.29
N ASN A 822 20.22 5.36 50.22
CA ASN A 822 20.35 4.79 48.88
C ASN A 822 21.78 4.25 48.67
N PRO A 823 22.00 2.92 48.64
CA PRO A 823 23.34 2.33 48.48
C PRO A 823 23.93 2.54 47.07
N PHE A 824 23.14 3.02 46.12
CA PHE A 824 23.51 3.28 44.73
C PHE A 824 23.62 4.78 44.40
N ALA A 825 23.43 5.67 45.38
CA ALA A 825 23.40 7.12 45.15
C ALA A 825 24.77 7.74 44.83
N SER A 826 25.88 7.09 45.19
CA SER A 826 27.23 7.64 45.03
C SER A 826 27.94 7.09 43.80
N LEU A 827 28.49 7.99 42.98
CA LEU A 827 29.38 7.65 41.86
C LEU A 827 30.65 6.91 42.34
N GLU A 828 31.15 7.25 43.53
CA GLU A 828 32.33 6.59 44.12
C GLU A 828 32.02 5.14 44.50
N GLN A 829 30.86 4.91 45.12
CA GLN A 829 30.41 3.56 45.47
C GLN A 829 30.21 2.71 44.22
N ALA A 830 29.54 3.24 43.20
CA ALA A 830 29.30 2.52 41.96
C ALA A 830 30.60 2.21 41.19
N ASN A 831 31.61 3.09 41.24
CA ASN A 831 32.95 2.81 40.70
C ASN A 831 33.66 1.70 41.49
N THR A 832 33.51 1.72 42.82
CA THR A 832 34.08 0.70 43.70
C THR A 832 33.45 -0.66 43.47
N ASP A 833 32.13 -0.72 43.33
CA ASP A 833 31.40 -1.95 43.02
C ASP A 833 31.82 -2.50 41.64
N LEU A 834 31.89 -1.64 40.61
CA LEU A 834 32.34 -2.05 39.27
C LEU A 834 33.78 -2.59 39.29
N ARG A 835 34.68 -1.92 40.01
CA ARG A 835 36.08 -2.37 40.15
C ARG A 835 36.19 -3.70 40.88
N SER A 836 35.45 -3.87 41.97
CA SER A 836 35.41 -5.13 42.74
C SER A 836 34.86 -6.29 41.92
N ILE A 837 33.84 -6.03 41.08
CA ILE A 837 33.30 -7.03 40.15
C ILE A 837 34.34 -7.44 39.11
N ARG A 838 35.05 -6.48 38.50
CA ARG A 838 36.13 -6.78 37.53
C ARG A 838 37.30 -7.53 38.16
N LEU A 839 37.57 -7.29 39.44
CA LEU A 839 38.62 -7.99 40.20
C LEU A 839 38.17 -9.34 40.77
N GLY A 840 36.89 -9.71 40.61
CA GLY A 840 36.32 -10.95 41.13
C GLY A 840 36.14 -11.00 42.65
N THR A 841 36.34 -9.88 43.36
CA THR A 841 36.19 -9.78 44.82
C THR A 841 34.75 -9.54 45.27
N PHE A 842 33.87 -9.18 44.33
CA PHE A 842 32.45 -8.97 44.56
C PHE A 842 31.68 -9.52 43.35
N SER A 843 30.65 -10.35 43.55
CA SER A 843 29.95 -10.96 42.43
C SER A 843 28.78 -10.11 41.93
N LEU A 844 28.40 -10.27 40.66
CA LEU A 844 27.16 -9.67 40.13
C LEU A 844 25.93 -10.17 40.90
N GLN A 845 25.95 -11.42 41.34
CA GLN A 845 24.88 -12.00 42.15
C GLN A 845 24.71 -11.24 43.47
N ASP A 846 25.80 -10.92 44.16
CA ASP A 846 25.75 -10.15 45.40
C ASP A 846 25.29 -8.71 45.16
N TYR A 847 25.63 -8.13 44.00
CA TYR A 847 25.12 -6.82 43.58
C TYR A 847 23.60 -6.84 43.34
N ILE A 848 23.08 -7.85 42.64
CA ILE A 848 21.64 -8.03 42.39
C ILE A 848 20.88 -8.26 43.70
N ARG A 849 21.42 -9.09 44.61
CA ARG A 849 20.83 -9.28 45.95
C ARG A 849 20.79 -7.98 46.73
N ARG A 850 21.83 -7.15 46.65
CA ARG A 850 21.83 -5.79 47.24
C ARG A 850 20.72 -4.92 46.64
N MET A 851 20.46 -5.01 45.33
CA MET A 851 19.32 -4.30 44.71
C MET A 851 17.98 -4.80 45.24
N ALA A 852 17.79 -6.13 45.32
CA ALA A 852 16.57 -6.74 45.86
C ALA A 852 16.32 -6.44 47.35
N MET A 853 17.37 -6.12 48.13
CA MET A 853 17.23 -5.65 49.52
C MET A 853 16.88 -4.16 49.61
N ALA A 854 17.28 -3.35 48.63
CA ALA A 854 17.05 -1.90 48.60
C ALA A 854 15.67 -1.52 48.03
N GLY A 855 14.97 -2.46 47.39
CA GLY A 855 13.65 -2.23 46.80
C GLY A 855 13.08 -3.50 46.16
N THR A 856 12.04 -3.34 45.36
CA THR A 856 11.42 -4.46 44.64
C THR A 856 12.02 -4.60 43.26
N LEU A 857 12.80 -5.67 43.03
CA LEU A 857 13.28 -6.08 41.71
C LEU A 857 12.42 -7.25 41.20
N GLU A 858 11.82 -7.06 40.03
CA GLU A 858 10.90 -8.04 39.44
C GLU A 858 11.27 -8.36 37.99
N VAL A 859 11.30 -9.63 37.65
CA VAL A 859 11.48 -10.13 36.27
C VAL A 859 10.11 -10.27 35.61
N VAL A 860 9.87 -9.46 34.59
CA VAL A 860 8.61 -9.39 33.82
C VAL A 860 8.66 -10.26 32.57
N VAL A 861 9.81 -10.28 31.89
CA VAL A 861 10.11 -11.21 30.78
C VAL A 861 11.36 -12.00 31.17
N PRO A 862 11.29 -13.34 31.25
CA PRO A 862 12.41 -14.17 31.68
C PRO A 862 13.45 -14.36 30.55
N SER A 863 14.65 -14.79 30.93
CA SER A 863 15.68 -15.29 30.02
C SER A 863 16.27 -16.61 30.54
N ALA A 864 17.24 -17.19 29.84
CA ALA A 864 17.97 -18.35 30.36
C ALA A 864 18.74 -18.05 31.67
N PHE A 865 19.01 -16.77 31.96
CA PHE A 865 19.69 -16.32 33.18
C PHE A 865 18.68 -15.86 34.24
N TRP A 866 17.58 -15.22 33.83
CA TRP A 866 16.58 -14.62 34.71
C TRP A 866 15.29 -15.44 34.77
N GLY A 867 14.98 -16.04 35.92
CA GLY A 867 13.69 -16.65 36.20
C GLY A 867 12.58 -15.61 36.43
N MET A 868 11.35 -15.89 36.00
CA MET A 868 10.19 -14.99 36.16
C MET A 868 9.81 -14.77 37.64
N GLY A 869 9.35 -13.56 37.99
CA GLY A 869 8.83 -13.23 39.33
C GLY A 869 9.68 -12.21 40.11
N ARG A 870 9.34 -12.00 41.39
CA ARG A 870 10.10 -11.12 42.30
C ARG A 870 11.43 -11.79 42.68
N ILE A 871 12.51 -11.01 42.68
CA ILE A 871 13.83 -11.46 43.11
C ILE A 871 13.91 -11.39 44.64
N GLU A 872 14.16 -12.53 45.26
CA GLU A 872 14.32 -12.69 46.70
C GLU A 872 15.80 -12.62 47.13
N HIS A 873 16.03 -12.49 48.44
CA HIS A 873 17.37 -12.33 49.04
C HIS A 873 18.31 -13.53 48.79
N ASP A 874 17.78 -14.72 48.55
CA ASP A 874 18.53 -15.95 48.29
C ASP A 874 18.73 -16.26 46.80
N TRP A 875 18.22 -15.41 45.91
CA TRP A 875 18.22 -15.62 44.46
C TRP A 875 19.56 -16.08 43.88
N GLN A 876 19.49 -16.99 42.89
CA GLN A 876 20.64 -17.47 42.12
C GLN A 876 20.42 -17.33 40.60
N PRO A 877 21.47 -17.05 39.82
CA PRO A 877 21.41 -17.06 38.36
C PRO A 877 20.93 -18.41 37.81
N ARG A 878 20.15 -18.37 36.72
CA ARG A 878 19.60 -19.57 36.04
C ARG A 878 18.68 -20.43 36.92
N GLN A 879 18.28 -19.92 38.08
CA GLN A 879 17.24 -20.53 38.89
C GLN A 879 15.91 -20.48 38.14
N THR A 880 15.15 -21.56 38.22
CA THR A 880 13.79 -21.60 37.67
C THR A 880 12.94 -20.52 38.34
N GLY A 881 12.22 -19.75 37.53
CA GLY A 881 11.34 -18.69 38.04
C GLY A 881 10.20 -19.23 38.90
N VAL A 882 9.49 -18.29 39.54
CA VAL A 882 8.25 -18.56 40.25
C VAL A 882 7.23 -19.14 39.27
N ALA A 883 6.49 -20.17 39.70
CA ALA A 883 5.45 -20.76 38.87
C ALA A 883 4.40 -19.70 38.48
N GLU A 884 3.92 -19.73 37.24
CA GLU A 884 2.98 -18.72 36.74
C GLU A 884 1.71 -18.61 37.61
N GLN A 885 1.25 -19.73 38.19
CA GLN A 885 0.10 -19.78 39.10
C GLN A 885 0.34 -19.07 40.43
N GLU A 886 1.58 -19.03 40.92
CA GLU A 886 1.94 -18.28 42.12
C GLU A 886 2.03 -16.77 41.83
N ILE A 887 2.58 -16.39 40.67
CA ILE A 887 2.57 -15.00 40.18
C ILE A 887 1.12 -14.50 40.09
N TRP A 888 0.23 -15.32 39.53
CA TRP A 888 -1.18 -14.99 39.39
C TRP A 888 -1.88 -14.69 40.72
N GLY A 889 -1.50 -15.40 41.79
CA GLY A 889 -2.11 -15.23 43.12
C GLY A 889 -2.00 -13.81 43.68
N TRP A 890 -0.94 -13.08 43.36
CA TRP A 890 -0.75 -11.69 43.78
C TRP A 890 -0.82 -10.68 42.61
N ARG A 891 -0.70 -11.13 41.35
CA ARG A 891 -0.88 -10.32 40.14
C ARG A 891 -1.77 -11.04 39.12
N PRO A 892 -3.11 -10.99 39.28
CA PRO A 892 -4.05 -11.58 38.33
C PRO A 892 -4.29 -10.67 37.12
N HIS A 893 -3.24 -10.11 36.51
CA HIS A 893 -3.35 -9.25 35.33
C HIS A 893 -2.96 -10.01 34.07
N LEU A 894 -3.81 -9.92 33.04
CA LEU A 894 -3.50 -10.46 31.73
C LEU A 894 -2.68 -9.44 30.91
N PRO A 895 -1.59 -9.86 30.24
CA PRO A 895 -0.93 -9.03 29.23
C PRO A 895 -1.90 -8.63 28.13
N MET A 896 -1.89 -7.36 27.73
CA MET A 896 -2.75 -6.84 26.67
C MET A 896 -1.95 -6.07 25.61
N GLY A 897 -2.47 -6.10 24.39
CA GLY A 897 -2.00 -5.25 23.29
C GLY A 897 -2.41 -3.77 23.48
N PRO A 898 -2.03 -2.91 22.53
CA PRO A 898 -2.38 -1.49 22.58
C PRO A 898 -3.88 -1.25 22.43
N ILE A 899 -4.30 -0.04 22.77
CA ILE A 899 -5.67 0.43 22.58
C ILE A 899 -5.94 0.63 21.09
N PHE A 900 -7.04 0.06 20.61
CA PHE A 900 -7.64 0.31 19.30
C PHE A 900 -8.98 1.04 19.45
N HIS A 901 -9.37 1.77 18.41
CA HIS A 901 -10.68 2.42 18.35
C HIS A 901 -11.84 1.45 18.17
N HIS A 902 -11.60 0.25 17.64
CA HIS A 902 -12.62 -0.76 17.38
C HIS A 902 -12.15 -2.18 17.72
N ALA A 903 -13.04 -3.02 18.25
CA ALA A 903 -12.74 -4.39 18.66
C ALA A 903 -12.21 -5.27 17.51
N ASP A 904 -12.77 -5.14 16.30
CA ASP A 904 -12.29 -5.88 15.11
C ASP A 904 -10.82 -5.60 14.78
N ASP A 905 -10.32 -4.38 15.04
CA ASP A 905 -8.91 -4.04 14.78
C ASP A 905 -8.00 -4.63 15.85
N ALA A 906 -8.45 -4.64 17.12
CA ALA A 906 -7.78 -5.35 18.20
C ALA A 906 -7.71 -6.86 17.92
N ALA A 907 -8.78 -7.48 17.41
CA ALA A 907 -8.79 -8.90 17.03
C ALA A 907 -7.82 -9.20 15.88
N ARG A 908 -7.74 -8.34 14.86
CA ARG A 908 -6.74 -8.47 13.78
C ARG A 908 -5.32 -8.32 14.29
N TYR A 909 -5.09 -7.40 15.23
CA TYR A 909 -3.79 -7.25 15.89
C TYR A 909 -3.39 -8.53 16.63
N ILE A 910 -4.30 -9.13 17.40
CA ILE A 910 -4.03 -10.39 18.11
C ILE A 910 -3.78 -11.56 17.15
N GLN A 911 -4.51 -11.63 16.05
CA GLN A 911 -4.23 -12.63 15.01
C GLN A 911 -2.81 -12.47 14.46
N ARG A 912 -2.38 -11.24 14.15
CA ARG A 912 -1.00 -10.97 13.71
C ARG A 912 0.04 -11.30 14.79
N ARG A 913 -0.26 -11.04 16.06
CA ARG A 913 0.61 -11.39 17.20
C ARG A 913 0.79 -12.90 17.39
N ALA A 914 -0.25 -13.69 17.14
CA ALA A 914 -0.14 -15.15 17.12
C ALA A 914 0.68 -15.67 15.91
N GLY A 915 0.99 -14.80 14.96
CA GLY A 915 1.80 -15.06 13.76
C GLY A 915 1.04 -15.80 12.65
N SER A 916 1.78 -16.31 11.66
CA SER A 916 1.23 -16.92 10.44
C SER A 916 0.56 -18.26 10.71
N ALA A 917 -0.64 -18.45 10.18
CA ALA A 917 -1.37 -19.72 10.30
C ALA A 917 -0.62 -20.90 9.62
N TYR A 918 0.23 -20.62 8.63
CA TYR A 918 0.97 -21.65 7.89
C TYR A 918 2.25 -22.13 8.59
N GLU A 919 2.74 -21.37 9.57
CA GLU A 919 3.98 -21.66 10.29
C GLU A 919 3.70 -22.27 11.68
N GLN A 920 2.46 -22.15 12.17
CA GLN A 920 2.10 -22.39 13.57
C GLN A 920 1.43 -23.75 13.73
N SER A 921 1.95 -24.58 14.64
CA SER A 921 1.33 -25.85 15.04
C SER A 921 0.48 -25.75 16.32
N GLU A 922 0.54 -24.60 16.99
CA GLU A 922 -0.14 -24.35 18.25
C GLU A 922 -1.49 -23.66 18.06
N VAL A 923 -2.44 -23.98 18.94
CA VAL A 923 -3.74 -23.32 19.05
C VAL A 923 -3.66 -22.26 20.12
N TYR A 924 -4.25 -21.09 19.90
CA TYR A 924 -4.23 -20.00 20.88
C TYR A 924 -5.63 -19.60 21.33
N LYS A 925 -5.71 -19.13 22.58
CA LYS A 925 -6.91 -18.52 23.15
C LYS A 925 -6.62 -17.09 23.57
N SER A 926 -7.57 -16.21 23.32
CA SER A 926 -7.53 -14.80 23.64
C SER A 926 -8.95 -14.27 23.91
N ALA A 927 -9.05 -12.99 24.24
CA ALA A 927 -10.27 -12.24 24.44
C ALA A 927 -10.05 -10.78 24.05
N ILE A 928 -11.14 -10.06 23.77
CA ILE A 928 -11.12 -8.60 23.64
C ILE A 928 -11.73 -8.00 24.89
N VAL A 929 -11.00 -7.06 25.48
CA VAL A 929 -11.44 -6.26 26.63
C VAL A 929 -11.68 -4.84 26.12
N GLY A 930 -12.76 -4.19 26.56
CA GLY A 930 -13.07 -2.86 26.06
C GLY A 930 -13.85 -1.98 27.02
N LYS A 931 -13.82 -0.69 26.71
CA LYS A 931 -14.63 0.37 27.31
C LYS A 931 -15.41 1.05 26.17
N PRO A 932 -16.65 0.59 25.88
CA PRO A 932 -17.42 1.02 24.72
C PRO A 932 -17.66 2.54 24.66
N ASP A 933 -17.99 3.16 25.80
CA ASP A 933 -18.28 4.59 25.87
C ASP A 933 -17.09 5.47 25.47
N ALA A 934 -15.87 4.92 25.53
CA ALA A 934 -14.63 5.60 25.14
C ALA A 934 -14.09 5.12 23.78
N ASN A 935 -14.78 4.19 23.09
CA ASN A 935 -14.28 3.52 21.89
C ASN A 935 -12.83 3.02 22.09
N SER A 936 -12.58 2.30 23.17
CA SER A 936 -11.25 1.79 23.53
C SER A 936 -11.29 0.28 23.73
N TYR A 937 -10.55 -0.45 22.90
CA TYR A 937 -10.56 -1.92 22.88
C TYR A 937 -9.12 -2.44 22.83
N CYS A 938 -8.81 -3.42 23.68
CA CYS A 938 -7.50 -4.07 23.73
C CYS A 938 -7.69 -5.58 23.55
N GLY A 939 -6.79 -6.21 22.81
CA GLY A 939 -6.73 -7.67 22.76
C GLY A 939 -5.88 -8.21 23.90
N VAL A 940 -6.29 -9.31 24.52
CA VAL A 940 -5.45 -10.07 25.44
C VAL A 940 -4.38 -10.80 24.62
N GLU A 941 -3.10 -10.74 25.04
CA GLU A 941 -2.03 -11.41 24.30
C GLU A 941 -2.33 -12.93 24.16
N PRO A 942 -2.08 -13.51 22.97
CA PRO A 942 -2.47 -14.89 22.66
C PRO A 942 -1.71 -15.87 23.55
N ARG A 943 -2.43 -16.84 24.13
CA ARG A 943 -1.86 -17.88 24.99
C ARG A 943 -2.05 -19.25 24.37
N VAL A 944 -0.97 -20.03 24.34
CA VAL A 944 -0.96 -21.41 23.83
C VAL A 944 -1.94 -22.25 24.62
N TRP A 945 -2.81 -22.96 23.91
CA TRP A 945 -3.70 -23.96 24.46
C TRP A 945 -3.06 -25.35 24.31
N ARG A 946 -2.90 -26.06 25.43
CA ARG A 946 -2.44 -27.46 25.46
C ARG A 946 -3.62 -28.35 25.88
N SER A 947 -3.79 -29.51 25.24
CA SER A 947 -4.94 -30.42 25.44
C SER A 947 -5.15 -30.87 26.88
N ASP A 948 -4.07 -30.90 27.66
CA ASP A 948 -4.06 -31.35 29.05
C ASP A 948 -4.37 -30.20 30.04
N ASP A 949 -4.55 -28.97 29.54
CA ASP A 949 -4.57 -27.74 30.32
C ASP A 949 -5.87 -26.93 30.10
N ASN A 950 -6.91 -27.29 30.85
CA ASN A 950 -8.14 -26.48 30.95
C ASN A 950 -7.87 -25.11 31.62
N GLU A 951 -6.68 -24.86 32.20
CA GLU A 951 -6.41 -23.66 32.97
C GLU A 951 -6.45 -22.37 32.14
N VAL A 952 -6.07 -22.36 30.86
CA VAL A 952 -5.97 -21.12 30.07
C VAL A 952 -7.34 -20.48 29.84
N SER A 953 -8.33 -21.28 29.39
CA SER A 953 -9.72 -20.81 29.26
C SER A 953 -10.30 -20.43 30.61
N GLU A 954 -10.06 -21.25 31.64
CA GLU A 954 -10.53 -20.93 32.97
C GLU A 954 -9.86 -19.69 33.56
N ARG A 955 -8.65 -19.30 33.13
CA ARG A 955 -7.92 -18.14 33.65
C ARG A 955 -8.41 -16.84 33.02
N ILE A 956 -8.70 -16.84 31.71
CA ILE A 956 -9.28 -15.68 31.02
C ILE A 956 -10.75 -15.48 31.43
N PHE A 957 -11.54 -16.55 31.49
CA PHE A 957 -12.98 -16.51 31.74
C PHE A 957 -13.34 -16.99 33.15
N ARG A 958 -12.59 -16.51 34.16
CA ARG A 958 -12.84 -16.80 35.58
C ARG A 958 -13.73 -15.77 36.23
N THR A 959 -14.60 -16.24 37.12
CA THR A 959 -15.49 -15.43 37.95
C THR A 959 -15.30 -15.76 39.42
N LEU A 960 -15.79 -14.89 40.31
CA LEU A 960 -15.78 -15.15 41.75
C LEU A 960 -16.68 -16.35 42.14
N SER A 961 -17.66 -16.68 41.30
CA SER A 961 -18.58 -17.79 41.50
C SER A 961 -18.04 -19.16 41.05
N ASP A 962 -16.93 -19.22 40.31
CA ASP A 962 -16.38 -20.51 39.86
C ASP A 962 -15.83 -21.32 41.04
N PRO A 963 -16.13 -22.64 41.16
CA PRO A 963 -15.66 -23.48 42.27
C PRO A 963 -14.14 -23.58 42.39
N SER A 964 -13.40 -23.41 41.29
CA SER A 964 -11.94 -23.45 41.26
C SER A 964 -11.28 -22.13 41.68
N THR A 965 -12.05 -21.08 41.99
CA THR A 965 -11.55 -19.77 42.42
C THR A 965 -11.05 -19.82 43.87
N ASN A 966 -9.78 -19.47 44.07
CA ASN A 966 -9.13 -19.46 45.38
C ASN A 966 -8.01 -18.40 45.43
N ARG A 967 -7.23 -18.33 46.52
CA ARG A 967 -6.14 -17.33 46.66
C ARG A 967 -5.10 -17.38 45.53
N ARG A 968 -4.84 -18.56 44.95
CA ARG A 968 -3.90 -18.77 43.84
C ARG A 968 -4.57 -18.62 42.47
N ASN A 969 -5.86 -18.92 42.36
CA ASN A 969 -6.65 -18.82 41.14
C ASN A 969 -7.71 -17.72 41.24
N LYS A 970 -7.27 -16.46 41.34
CA LYS A 970 -8.17 -15.30 41.38
C LYS A 970 -8.74 -14.99 39.99
N PRO A 971 -9.92 -14.33 39.89
CA PRO A 971 -10.38 -13.78 38.62
C PRO A 971 -9.42 -12.72 38.06
N PRO A 972 -9.33 -12.58 36.71
CA PRO A 972 -8.50 -11.56 36.11
C PRO A 972 -8.98 -10.16 36.50
N VAL A 973 -8.03 -9.27 36.77
CA VAL A 973 -8.29 -7.86 37.07
C VAL A 973 -8.06 -7.05 35.81
N PHE A 974 -9.12 -6.38 35.35
CA PHE A 974 -9.07 -5.47 34.21
C PHE A 974 -8.94 -4.02 34.65
N PRO A 975 -8.40 -3.12 33.80
CA PRO A 975 -8.34 -1.69 34.10
C PRO A 975 -9.70 -1.08 34.41
N ALA A 976 -9.72 0.04 35.13
CA ALA A 976 -10.96 0.67 35.58
C ALA A 976 -11.89 1.01 34.40
N GLY A 977 -13.12 0.48 34.43
CA GLY A 977 -14.15 0.67 33.41
C GLY A 977 -13.96 -0.18 32.14
N TYR A 978 -13.01 -1.12 32.13
CA TYR A 978 -12.85 -2.10 31.06
C TYR A 978 -13.52 -3.42 31.44
N GLU A 979 -14.29 -3.99 30.51
CA GLU A 979 -14.95 -5.29 30.66
C GLU A 979 -14.53 -6.25 29.57
N LEU A 980 -14.61 -7.56 29.85
CA LEU A 980 -14.42 -8.59 28.83
C LEU A 980 -15.63 -8.60 27.90
N MET A 981 -15.39 -8.33 26.61
CA MET A 981 -16.44 -8.09 25.62
C MET A 981 -16.51 -9.12 24.51
N ALA A 982 -15.43 -9.83 24.23
CA ALA A 982 -15.42 -10.85 23.20
C ALA A 982 -14.46 -11.97 23.53
N SER A 983 -14.79 -13.16 23.06
CA SER A 983 -13.91 -14.32 23.05
C SER A 983 -13.19 -14.41 21.69
N HIS A 984 -11.94 -14.89 21.69
CA HIS A 984 -11.17 -15.08 20.47
C HIS A 984 -10.44 -16.43 20.50
N HIS A 985 -10.77 -17.30 19.56
CA HIS A 985 -10.14 -18.60 19.37
C HIS A 985 -9.31 -18.60 18.10
N LEU A 986 -8.04 -19.04 18.16
CA LEU A 986 -7.11 -18.95 17.05
C LEU A 986 -6.51 -20.31 16.66
N TYR A 987 -6.53 -20.58 15.36
CA TYR A 987 -5.85 -21.69 14.68
C TYR A 987 -6.28 -23.10 15.11
N HIS A 988 -7.43 -23.21 15.77
CA HIS A 988 -8.02 -24.50 16.09
C HIS A 988 -8.72 -25.11 14.88
N SER A 989 -8.55 -26.41 14.67
CA SER A 989 -9.32 -27.19 13.70
C SER A 989 -10.13 -28.24 14.46
N ASP A 990 -11.46 -28.17 14.36
CA ASP A 990 -12.39 -29.12 14.98
C ASP A 990 -12.62 -30.39 14.11
N ALA A 991 -11.77 -30.65 13.11
CA ALA A 991 -11.98 -31.69 12.09
C ALA A 991 -11.94 -33.12 12.68
N THR A 992 -13.03 -33.52 13.33
CA THR A 992 -13.21 -34.83 13.99
C THR A 992 -14.42 -35.59 13.44
N THR A 993 -15.10 -35.07 12.42
CA THR A 993 -16.27 -35.76 11.83
C THR A 993 -15.85 -36.77 10.76
N LEU A 994 -16.21 -38.03 10.98
CA LEU A 994 -16.09 -39.17 10.04
C LEU A 994 -17.04 -39.07 8.81
N ALA A 995 -17.64 -37.90 8.55
CA ALA A 995 -18.59 -37.67 7.47
C ALA A 995 -17.90 -37.09 6.22
N THR A 996 -18.44 -37.34 5.03
CA THR A 996 -17.95 -36.83 3.75
C THR A 996 -18.05 -35.30 3.68
N ASP A 997 -16.90 -34.61 3.70
CA ASP A 997 -16.80 -33.15 3.56
C ASP A 997 -16.62 -32.76 2.08
N ALA A 998 -17.67 -32.94 1.28
CA ALA A 998 -17.63 -32.64 -0.16
C ALA A 998 -17.27 -31.17 -0.47
N GLU A 999 -17.52 -30.25 0.48
CA GLU A 999 -17.27 -28.81 0.34
C GLU A 999 -16.01 -28.31 1.08
N LYS A 1000 -15.25 -29.19 1.77
CA LYS A 1000 -14.07 -28.88 2.60
C LYS A 1000 -14.31 -27.84 3.72
N ILE A 1001 -15.54 -27.76 4.27
CA ILE A 1001 -15.94 -26.75 5.25
C ILE A 1001 -15.34 -27.02 6.64
N TYR A 1002 -15.19 -28.29 7.05
CA TYR A 1002 -14.91 -28.64 8.45
C TYR A 1002 -13.52 -28.17 8.93
N ALA A 1003 -12.54 -28.07 8.04
CA ALA A 1003 -11.22 -27.51 8.35
C ALA A 1003 -11.19 -25.96 8.35
N SER A 1004 -12.31 -25.30 8.03
CA SER A 1004 -12.37 -23.87 7.75
C SER A 1004 -13.46 -23.13 8.54
N PHE A 1005 -14.20 -23.82 9.41
CA PHE A 1005 -15.22 -23.22 10.28
C PHE A 1005 -15.32 -23.97 11.62
N VAL A 1006 -15.83 -23.30 12.65
CA VAL A 1006 -15.96 -23.82 14.02
C VAL A 1006 -17.19 -24.72 14.19
N SER A 1007 -17.12 -25.71 15.08
CA SER A 1007 -18.29 -26.54 15.41
C SER A 1007 -19.39 -25.77 16.19
N PRO A 1008 -20.67 -26.17 16.08
CA PRO A 1008 -21.77 -25.56 16.83
C PRO A 1008 -21.53 -25.56 18.35
N GLY A 1009 -20.99 -26.66 18.88
CA GLY A 1009 -20.68 -26.81 20.30
C GLY A 1009 -19.59 -25.86 20.79
N GLN A 1010 -18.51 -25.68 20.03
CA GLN A 1010 -17.48 -24.69 20.37
C GLN A 1010 -18.04 -23.27 20.32
N MET A 1011 -18.87 -22.94 19.32
CA MET A 1011 -19.50 -21.63 19.24
C MET A 1011 -20.43 -21.38 20.45
N TYR A 1012 -21.18 -22.38 20.91
CA TYR A 1012 -21.95 -22.30 22.17
C TYR A 1012 -21.05 -21.99 23.38
N LEU A 1013 -19.93 -22.71 23.50
CA LEU A 1013 -18.98 -22.55 24.62
C LEU A 1013 -18.41 -21.14 24.70
N TYR A 1014 -18.10 -20.52 23.56
CA TYR A 1014 -17.51 -19.18 23.51
C TYR A 1014 -18.52 -18.03 23.41
N THR A 1015 -19.82 -18.33 23.42
CA THR A 1015 -20.90 -17.32 23.43
C THR A 1015 -21.84 -17.54 24.62
N HIS A 1016 -22.86 -18.38 24.47
CA HIS A 1016 -23.91 -18.64 25.45
C HIS A 1016 -23.39 -19.18 26.78
N ALA A 1017 -22.39 -20.06 26.79
CA ALA A 1017 -21.86 -20.58 28.05
C ALA A 1017 -21.13 -19.50 28.86
N LEU A 1018 -20.38 -18.62 28.19
CA LEU A 1018 -19.73 -17.47 28.84
C LEU A 1018 -20.76 -16.43 29.30
N GLN A 1019 -21.82 -16.19 28.52
CA GLN A 1019 -22.91 -15.33 28.97
C GLN A 1019 -23.61 -15.92 30.20
N GLY A 1020 -23.86 -17.23 30.23
CA GLY A 1020 -24.41 -17.93 31.38
C GLY A 1020 -23.52 -17.88 32.63
N LYS A 1021 -22.21 -17.68 32.45
CA LYS A 1021 -21.25 -17.40 33.54
C LYS A 1021 -21.27 -15.95 34.04
N GLY A 1022 -21.97 -15.04 33.36
CA GLY A 1022 -22.07 -13.62 33.72
C GLY A 1022 -21.20 -12.67 32.92
N PHE A 1023 -20.57 -13.11 31.82
CA PHE A 1023 -19.81 -12.23 30.92
C PHE A 1023 -20.71 -11.57 29.87
N ASN A 1024 -20.42 -10.31 29.53
CA ASN A 1024 -21.13 -9.58 28.47
C ASN A 1024 -20.47 -9.81 27.10
N ILE A 1025 -20.53 -11.05 26.58
CA ILE A 1025 -19.94 -11.38 25.28
C ILE A 1025 -20.76 -10.76 24.15
N ARG A 1026 -20.22 -9.74 23.49
CA ARG A 1026 -20.84 -9.06 22.34
C ARG A 1026 -20.39 -9.60 20.99
N ALA A 1027 -19.26 -10.31 20.95
CA ALA A 1027 -18.76 -10.93 19.73
C ALA A 1027 -17.93 -12.17 20.05
N TYR A 1028 -17.85 -13.07 19.07
CA TYR A 1028 -16.93 -14.20 19.05
C TYR A 1028 -16.07 -14.12 17.80
N TYR A 1029 -14.75 -14.11 17.98
CA TYR A 1029 -13.76 -14.11 16.91
C TYR A 1029 -13.14 -15.49 16.75
N TYR A 1030 -12.99 -15.92 15.50
CA TYR A 1030 -12.39 -17.21 15.17
C TYR A 1030 -11.38 -17.04 14.03
N SER A 1031 -10.11 -17.30 14.32
CA SER A 1031 -9.05 -17.38 13.30
C SER A 1031 -8.93 -18.83 12.84
N THR A 1032 -9.26 -19.09 11.58
CA THR A 1032 -9.14 -20.42 10.97
C THR A 1032 -7.68 -20.88 10.90
N PRO A 1033 -7.41 -22.19 10.84
CA PRO A 1033 -6.06 -22.74 10.63
C PRO A 1033 -5.34 -22.25 9.36
N HIS A 1034 -6.05 -21.64 8.42
CA HIS A 1034 -5.48 -21.12 7.16
C HIS A 1034 -5.44 -19.58 7.11
N GLY A 1035 -5.64 -18.91 8.25
CA GLY A 1035 -5.42 -17.46 8.39
C GLY A 1035 -6.65 -16.57 8.18
N ALA A 1036 -7.81 -17.11 7.81
CA ALA A 1036 -9.04 -16.30 7.74
C ALA A 1036 -9.51 -15.93 9.15
N LEU A 1037 -10.02 -14.71 9.34
CA LEU A 1037 -10.60 -14.24 10.61
C LEU A 1037 -12.09 -14.03 10.43
N LEU A 1038 -12.89 -14.73 11.22
CA LEU A 1038 -14.35 -14.62 11.23
C LEU A 1038 -14.81 -13.96 12.53
N LYS A 1039 -15.94 -13.24 12.43
CA LYS A 1039 -16.64 -12.62 13.55
C LYS A 1039 -18.09 -13.07 13.55
N TYR A 1040 -18.57 -13.49 14.70
CA TYR A 1040 -19.97 -13.76 14.94
C TYR A 1040 -20.50 -12.87 16.07
N VAL A 1041 -21.63 -12.20 15.86
CA VAL A 1041 -22.34 -11.42 16.88
C VAL A 1041 -23.54 -12.24 17.35
N PRO A 1042 -23.54 -12.77 18.59
CA PRO A 1042 -24.64 -13.54 19.13
C PRO A 1042 -25.87 -12.66 19.40
N THR A 1043 -27.05 -13.19 19.11
CA THR A 1043 -28.35 -12.58 19.39
C THR A 1043 -28.94 -13.01 20.72
N TYR A 1044 -28.46 -14.12 21.27
CA TYR A 1044 -28.96 -14.77 22.48
C TYR A 1044 -30.44 -15.18 22.41
N SER A 1045 -30.94 -15.42 21.19
CA SER A 1045 -32.29 -15.94 20.97
C SER A 1045 -32.41 -17.43 21.31
N THR A 1046 -33.64 -17.89 21.53
CA THR A 1046 -33.91 -19.32 21.78
C THR A 1046 -33.60 -20.17 20.55
N ASP A 1047 -33.86 -19.65 19.35
CA ASP A 1047 -33.57 -20.31 18.07
C ASP A 1047 -32.07 -20.48 17.87
N GLU A 1048 -31.28 -19.44 18.19
CA GLU A 1048 -29.82 -19.49 18.18
C GLU A 1048 -29.31 -20.59 19.12
N LYS A 1049 -29.77 -20.58 20.37
CA LYS A 1049 -29.36 -21.58 21.37
C LYS A 1049 -29.70 -23.01 20.92
N THR A 1050 -30.87 -23.20 20.33
CA THR A 1050 -31.32 -24.50 19.82
C THR A 1050 -30.44 -24.97 18.65
N LEU A 1051 -30.11 -24.06 17.73
CA LEU A 1051 -29.22 -24.34 16.60
C LEU A 1051 -27.81 -24.74 17.08
N LEU A 1052 -27.24 -23.99 18.01
CA LEU A 1052 -25.89 -24.25 18.55
C LEU A 1052 -25.79 -25.58 19.32
N MET A 1053 -26.88 -26.02 19.95
CA MET A 1053 -26.95 -27.27 20.70
C MET A 1053 -27.38 -28.48 19.85
N THR A 1054 -27.65 -28.29 18.55
CA THR A 1054 -28.09 -29.36 17.66
C THR A 1054 -26.93 -30.32 17.34
N ARG A 1055 -27.14 -31.63 17.54
CA ARG A 1055 -26.17 -32.66 17.15
C ARG A 1055 -26.06 -32.73 15.62
N GLN A 1056 -24.85 -32.64 15.09
CA GLN A 1056 -24.60 -32.61 13.64
C GLN A 1056 -24.80 -33.97 12.97
N ALA A 1057 -24.46 -35.06 13.66
CA ALA A 1057 -24.64 -36.43 13.17
C ALA A 1057 -25.21 -37.31 14.27
N GLU A 1058 -25.92 -38.37 13.87
CA GLU A 1058 -26.47 -39.39 14.75
C GLU A 1058 -26.16 -40.77 14.17
N PHE A 1059 -25.90 -41.74 15.05
CA PHE A 1059 -25.68 -43.12 14.67
C PHE A 1059 -27.02 -43.87 14.75
N VAL A 1060 -27.56 -44.26 13.59
CA VAL A 1060 -28.84 -44.98 13.46
C VAL A 1060 -28.61 -46.20 12.58
N ASP A 1061 -29.09 -47.37 13.00
CA ASP A 1061 -29.01 -48.64 12.26
C ASP A 1061 -27.62 -49.04 11.75
N GLY A 1062 -26.57 -48.72 12.51
CA GLY A 1062 -25.18 -49.06 12.17
C GLY A 1062 -24.49 -48.08 11.21
N LEU A 1063 -25.16 -46.99 10.81
CA LEU A 1063 -24.66 -45.97 9.90
C LEU A 1063 -24.74 -44.57 10.53
N TRP A 1064 -23.80 -43.70 10.16
CA TRP A 1064 -23.83 -42.29 10.54
C TRP A 1064 -24.75 -41.51 9.61
N HIS A 1065 -25.77 -40.86 10.17
CA HIS A 1065 -26.67 -39.95 9.45
C HIS A 1065 -26.38 -38.49 9.83
N THR A 1066 -26.10 -37.65 8.83
CA THR A 1066 -25.94 -36.20 9.00
C THR A 1066 -27.30 -35.54 9.24
N ARG A 1067 -27.55 -35.04 10.45
CA ARG A 1067 -28.77 -34.29 10.80
C ARG A 1067 -28.68 -32.80 10.44
N LEU A 1068 -27.48 -32.23 10.51
CA LEU A 1068 -27.22 -30.83 10.17
C LEU A 1068 -25.85 -30.72 9.51
N SER A 1069 -25.82 -30.44 8.20
CA SER A 1069 -24.56 -30.18 7.50
C SER A 1069 -23.94 -28.87 7.98
N THR A 1070 -22.61 -28.73 7.92
CA THR A 1070 -21.94 -27.47 8.29
C THR A 1070 -22.37 -26.31 7.39
N ALA A 1071 -22.70 -26.57 6.12
CA ALA A 1071 -23.23 -25.57 5.21
C ALA A 1071 -24.62 -25.06 5.64
N ASP A 1072 -25.50 -25.97 6.06
CA ASP A 1072 -26.83 -25.61 6.57
C ASP A 1072 -26.72 -24.87 7.90
N PHE A 1073 -25.78 -25.29 8.76
CA PHE A 1073 -25.47 -24.60 10.01
C PHE A 1073 -25.04 -23.16 9.76
N ILE A 1074 -24.04 -22.93 8.90
CA ILE A 1074 -23.56 -21.58 8.56
C ILE A 1074 -24.69 -20.72 8.00
N SER A 1075 -25.50 -21.26 7.08
CA SER A 1075 -26.60 -20.52 6.44
C SER A 1075 -27.68 -20.13 7.45
N ARG A 1076 -28.06 -21.02 8.36
CA ARG A 1076 -29.02 -20.71 9.43
C ARG A 1076 -28.42 -19.72 10.43
N LEU A 1077 -27.15 -19.88 10.78
CA LEU A 1077 -26.45 -19.00 11.72
C LEU A 1077 -26.34 -17.56 11.18
N ALA A 1078 -25.99 -17.39 9.90
CA ALA A 1078 -25.93 -16.10 9.23
C ALA A 1078 -27.29 -15.41 9.08
N ASN A 1079 -28.39 -16.18 9.09
CA ASN A 1079 -29.76 -15.64 9.09
C ASN A 1079 -30.22 -15.23 10.49
N ILE A 1080 -29.79 -15.95 11.53
CA ILE A 1080 -30.17 -15.65 12.93
C ILE A 1080 -29.37 -14.46 13.47
N GLY A 1081 -28.05 -14.47 13.30
CA GLY A 1081 -27.14 -13.43 13.82
C GLY A 1081 -26.28 -12.80 12.72
N GLU A 1082 -25.28 -12.03 13.14
CA GLU A 1082 -24.35 -11.40 12.19
C GLU A 1082 -23.05 -12.21 12.11
N LEU A 1083 -22.86 -12.91 10.99
CA LEU A 1083 -21.62 -13.61 10.67
C LEU A 1083 -20.85 -12.83 9.60
N ARG A 1084 -19.57 -12.55 9.83
CA ARG A 1084 -18.68 -11.84 8.90
C ARG A 1084 -17.33 -12.51 8.73
N VAL A 1085 -16.76 -12.38 7.54
CA VAL A 1085 -15.32 -12.58 7.29
C VAL A 1085 -14.62 -11.22 7.39
N LEU A 1086 -13.73 -11.08 8.37
CA LEU A 1086 -12.95 -9.86 8.62
C LEU A 1086 -11.60 -9.85 7.89
N THR A 1087 -11.00 -11.03 7.71
CA THR A 1087 -9.75 -11.27 6.96
C THR A 1087 -9.99 -12.49 6.07
N ALA A 1088 -9.85 -12.31 4.76
CA ALA A 1088 -9.99 -13.39 3.78
C ALA A 1088 -8.71 -14.23 3.69
N ALA A 1089 -8.85 -15.55 3.60
CA ALA A 1089 -7.75 -16.48 3.31
C ALA A 1089 -8.28 -17.89 2.94
N HIS A 1090 -7.53 -18.59 2.07
CA HIS A 1090 -7.67 -20.00 1.65
C HIS A 1090 -9.07 -20.46 1.21
N TYR A 1091 -9.97 -20.62 2.19
CA TYR A 1091 -11.36 -21.05 2.01
C TYR A 1091 -12.34 -19.88 1.92
N TRP A 1092 -12.08 -18.82 2.68
CA TRP A 1092 -12.89 -17.60 2.74
C TRP A 1092 -12.21 -16.53 1.89
N ASN A 1093 -12.47 -16.52 0.58
CA ASN A 1093 -11.76 -15.62 -0.35
C ASN A 1093 -12.35 -14.21 -0.45
N GLN A 1094 -13.43 -13.93 0.26
CA GLN A 1094 -14.08 -12.61 0.27
C GLN A 1094 -14.35 -12.18 1.70
N THR A 1095 -14.11 -10.91 1.99
CA THR A 1095 -14.52 -10.28 3.25
C THR A 1095 -16.00 -9.87 3.20
N GLY A 1096 -16.55 -9.55 4.36
CA GLY A 1096 -17.87 -8.95 4.50
C GLY A 1096 -18.86 -9.84 5.27
N ARG A 1097 -20.11 -9.38 5.35
CA ARG A 1097 -21.19 -10.15 5.97
C ARG A 1097 -21.58 -11.34 5.08
N LEU A 1098 -21.76 -12.51 5.68
CA LEU A 1098 -22.27 -13.67 4.97
C LEU A 1098 -23.79 -13.54 4.82
N GLY A 1099 -24.28 -13.58 3.59
CA GLY A 1099 -25.71 -13.64 3.24
C GLY A 1099 -26.10 -14.99 2.65
N SER A 1100 -27.29 -15.09 2.04
CA SER A 1100 -27.79 -16.32 1.42
C SER A 1100 -26.89 -16.88 0.31
N ASN A 1101 -26.09 -16.03 -0.32
CA ASN A 1101 -25.24 -16.38 -1.46
C ASN A 1101 -23.78 -16.69 -1.08
N TRP A 1102 -23.47 -16.81 0.22
CA TRP A 1102 -22.11 -16.97 0.73
C TRP A 1102 -21.32 -18.13 0.11
N LYS A 1103 -22.00 -19.20 -0.34
CA LYS A 1103 -21.38 -20.35 -1.03
C LYS A 1103 -20.72 -19.97 -2.36
N GLY A 1104 -21.33 -19.07 -3.12
CA GLY A 1104 -20.74 -18.55 -4.35
C GLY A 1104 -19.70 -17.48 -4.04
N ASP A 1105 -20.01 -16.58 -3.11
CA ASP A 1105 -19.14 -15.46 -2.77
C ASP A 1105 -17.78 -15.94 -2.24
N ARG A 1106 -17.74 -16.98 -1.39
CA ARG A 1106 -16.48 -17.52 -0.84
C ARG A 1106 -15.53 -18.08 -1.89
N GLN A 1107 -16.04 -18.46 -3.07
CA GLN A 1107 -15.24 -19.03 -4.15
C GLN A 1107 -14.63 -17.95 -5.05
N GLN A 1108 -15.11 -16.72 -4.96
CA GLN A 1108 -14.59 -15.62 -5.78
C GLN A 1108 -13.21 -15.22 -5.27
N ILE A 1109 -12.20 -15.35 -6.14
CA ILE A 1109 -10.82 -14.96 -5.85
C ILE A 1109 -10.80 -13.46 -5.49
N PRO A 1110 -10.04 -13.03 -4.45
CA PRO A 1110 -9.85 -11.62 -4.17
C PRO A 1110 -9.24 -10.96 -5.40
N LEU A 1111 -9.86 -9.90 -5.92
CA LEU A 1111 -9.39 -9.34 -7.19
C LEU A 1111 -8.04 -8.67 -7.03
N ALA A 1112 -7.24 -8.78 -8.09
CA ALA A 1112 -6.03 -7.98 -8.22
C ALA A 1112 -6.41 -6.49 -8.14
N PRO A 1113 -5.69 -5.68 -7.35
CA PRO A 1113 -5.96 -4.26 -7.27
C PRO A 1113 -5.79 -3.61 -8.65
N VAL A 1114 -6.66 -2.64 -8.96
CA VAL A 1114 -6.53 -1.81 -10.16
C VAL A 1114 -5.18 -1.11 -10.12
N ARG A 1115 -4.38 -1.26 -11.18
CA ARG A 1115 -3.17 -0.48 -11.37
C ARG A 1115 -3.56 0.89 -11.89
N PHE A 1116 -3.44 1.90 -11.03
CA PHE A 1116 -3.53 3.29 -11.47
C PHE A 1116 -2.16 3.74 -11.95
N HIS A 1117 -2.08 4.11 -13.22
CA HIS A 1117 -0.81 4.50 -13.84
C HIS A 1117 -0.54 6.01 -13.74
N ARG A 1118 -1.42 6.78 -13.08
CA ARG A 1118 -1.30 8.23 -12.98
C ARG A 1118 -0.14 8.61 -12.05
N ASP A 1119 0.63 9.62 -12.44
CA ASP A 1119 1.57 10.28 -11.54
C ASP A 1119 1.42 11.79 -11.59
N GLU A 1120 1.70 12.45 -10.47
CA GLU A 1120 1.61 13.89 -10.28
C GLU A 1120 2.96 14.60 -10.39
N LEU A 1121 4.09 13.87 -10.52
CA LEU A 1121 5.40 14.44 -10.87
C LEU A 1121 5.61 14.65 -12.36
#